data_AF-A0A8C7MFW4-F1
#
_entry.id   AF-A0A8C7MFW4-F1
#
_cell.length_a   1.000
_cell.length_b   1.000
_cell.length_c   1.000
_cell.angle_alpha   90.00
_cell.angle_beta   90.00
_cell.angle_gamma   90.00
#
_symmetry.space_group_name_H-M   'P 1'
#
loop_
_entity.id
_entity.type
_entity.pdbx_description
1 polymer ?
#
loop_
_entity_poly.entity_id
_entity_poly.type
_entity_poly.pdbx_seq_one_letter_code
_entity_poly.pdbx_strand_id
1 'polypeptide(L)'
;MGSDPMCYLLPCCFAACLFRYNGFSFVYLIYLLLIPLFPEPTKTTMQGHTGCLVKSLCFTGMAFLLLHIIYQVTINSLLTGDNIEPNFNCSTWEKLVRQLGLESIRGADAGNGIRVFMPDIGMFVAGLVTWLLCLSLEEKPQVKDKSQQHDEVEKEEGEKEEEVELEEDDLMFEEDFETGEDGDGEMTGDEESTKMKILRQIAAMASKVKEIIGNLITTAGKVVVTILLGLTGIMLPSLTSAVYFFTFLGLCTWWSFCRTFHPLIFSCLCVLMAIFSAGHLVTLYLYQFQFFQELIPPGDSYASLFGISSVVQTDCSHTWMFRVNPALSWHHYVNPIMLLLLYYTLATLIRLWLQDPTDTVSCLYCNTVAILGQGVFLPQVLIVTSNGSPPDYVHTNGLLGLDLHSTPQYKPGQPGTDLGYLKEEMDAGAMAWATAPGEGMARANAVVTAFRFIMKQSYICALIAMMVSLCLSVCLSVCLSVCLSVCLSVCLCIVCVLCVRVLCVYSLSLSFSLTLSHSLCLLPPLLSLSSSPSPLPLLLSLSSPSPPLPLLPPLPSLLSSPSPPLPLLSLSSSPSPSPPPSPLPLLSLSPPSLLPDLRSKWYLVVDRLTVLFLKFLQYFQQLQLTVWWLLELHIIKIVSSYIIWVSVKEVSLFNYVFLVSWAFALPFGQFRPLASSVCTVWTCVIIVCKMLYQLTSINPSTYSKNCSMPLNYTDNQRSEMAHSLLYSAPVDPANWVGLRKFSPLLENLRNNLLILALLAFEVTIYRHQDLYRMRNNLTTPVTRTIFHDITRQHLDDSIVNGAKYFINYFFYKFGLETCLLLAVNVIGQRMDFYAMLHAFGLIAVIYQRRRKAIADTWPKYCCFLACMLTFQYFVCIGVPPAACKDYPWRFPSSSTDSNVIKWLYFPDFHTKPNPMFLLYDFMLLLCASLQRQVFEEEKEEAVRLLAGDNMEICRDLDSAFFSQHNPIPDFIHCRSYLDMLKVIMFSYLFWFVLTIIFITGTTRISIFCMGYLVACFYFLLFGGDLLLKPIKSILHYWDFLIAYNVFVITMKNILSILACGYIKSLVTNHCWLIQLFSLACTIKAEQQANKHCDLPSDEAGIIWDSICFAFLLLQRRVFMSHYFLHVVADIRSSQILASR
;
A
#
# COMPACT_ATOMS: atom_id res chain seq x y z
N MET A 1 55.04 26.24 4.94
CA MET A 1 55.48 25.01 4.27
C MET A 1 56.15 24.12 5.31
N GLY A 2 55.58 22.95 5.55
CA GLY A 2 56.06 21.96 6.51
C GLY A 2 55.41 20.64 6.16
N SER A 3 55.93 19.99 5.12
CA SER A 3 55.56 18.63 4.73
C SER A 3 56.38 17.67 5.60
N ASP A 4 55.70 16.87 6.43
CA ASP A 4 56.37 15.97 7.38
C ASP A 4 57.34 15.04 6.63
N PRO A 5 58.66 15.05 6.91
CA PRO A 5 59.60 14.30 6.10
C PRO A 5 59.48 12.78 6.31
N MET A 6 58.70 12.33 7.31
CA MET A 6 58.28 10.93 7.48
C MET A 6 57.23 10.46 6.45
N CYS A 7 56.46 11.37 5.82
CA CYS A 7 55.43 10.99 4.84
C CYS A 7 55.99 10.32 3.58
N TYR A 8 57.28 10.51 3.27
CA TYR A 8 57.94 9.82 2.16
C TYR A 8 58.43 8.41 2.53
N LEU A 9 58.79 8.17 3.80
CA LEU A 9 59.27 6.86 4.25
C LEU A 9 58.15 5.83 4.35
N LEU A 10 56.99 6.21 4.88
CA LEU A 10 55.90 5.27 5.16
C LEU A 10 55.39 4.52 3.90
N PRO A 11 55.11 5.17 2.75
CA PRO A 11 54.72 4.46 1.52
C PRO A 11 55.85 3.61 0.95
N CYS A 12 57.10 4.07 1.02
CA CYS A 12 58.26 3.32 0.52
C CYS A 12 58.51 2.03 1.32
N CYS A 13 58.48 2.09 2.66
CA CYS A 13 58.55 0.91 3.52
C CYS A 13 57.42 -0.09 3.21
N PHE A 14 56.18 0.39 3.05
CA PHE A 14 55.03 -0.45 2.76
C PHE A 14 55.13 -1.12 1.38
N ALA A 15 55.51 -0.37 0.34
CA ALA A 15 55.74 -0.91 -1.00
C ALA A 15 56.89 -1.94 -1.02
N ALA A 16 57.99 -1.67 -0.30
CA ALA A 16 59.11 -2.59 -0.18
C ALA A 16 58.72 -3.95 0.44
N CYS A 17 57.77 -3.94 1.38
CA CYS A 17 57.24 -5.15 2.01
C CYS A 17 56.21 -5.90 1.13
N LEU A 18 55.43 -5.19 0.29
CA LEU A 18 54.42 -5.82 -0.57
C LEU A 18 55.00 -6.49 -1.82
N PHE A 19 56.04 -5.90 -2.42
CA PHE A 19 56.58 -6.35 -3.70
C PHE A 19 57.70 -7.40 -3.58
N ARG A 20 58.20 -7.67 -2.37
CA ARG A 20 59.37 -8.54 -2.16
C ARG A 20 59.31 -9.17 -0.76
N TYR A 21 59.50 -10.47 -0.66
CA TYR A 21 59.41 -11.24 0.61
C TYR A 21 60.70 -12.01 0.86
N ASN A 22 61.65 -11.38 1.55
CA ASN A 22 62.97 -11.94 1.88
C ASN A 22 63.56 -11.25 3.13
N GLY A 23 64.78 -11.61 3.52
CA GLY A 23 65.46 -11.05 4.69
C GLY A 23 65.58 -9.53 4.70
N PHE A 24 65.88 -8.90 3.56
CA PHE A 24 66.01 -7.44 3.46
C PHE A 24 64.66 -6.71 3.62
N SER A 25 63.61 -7.20 2.96
CA SER A 25 62.27 -6.61 3.11
C SER A 25 61.64 -6.89 4.47
N PHE A 26 62.00 -7.99 5.15
CA PHE A 26 61.64 -8.22 6.55
C PHE A 26 62.28 -7.18 7.49
N VAL A 27 63.52 -6.75 7.24
CA VAL A 27 64.12 -5.62 7.99
C VAL A 27 63.30 -4.33 7.79
N TYR A 28 62.83 -4.05 6.56
CA TYR A 28 61.92 -2.92 6.31
C TYR A 28 60.55 -3.07 6.98
N LEU A 29 60.02 -4.29 7.17
CA LEU A 29 58.81 -4.53 7.97
C LEU A 29 59.01 -4.15 9.43
N ILE A 30 60.16 -4.46 10.02
CA ILE A 30 60.47 -4.05 11.40
C ILE A 30 60.54 -2.52 11.52
N TYR A 31 61.18 -1.83 10.56
CA TYR A 31 61.15 -0.36 10.52
C TYR A 31 59.73 0.19 10.32
N LEU A 32 58.90 -0.41 9.46
CA LEU A 32 57.51 -0.05 9.25
C LEU A 32 56.71 -0.08 10.56
N LEU A 33 56.80 -1.17 11.32
CA LEU A 33 56.11 -1.34 12.61
C LEU A 33 56.64 -0.40 13.70
N LEU A 34 57.92 0.02 13.64
CA LEU A 34 58.52 0.93 14.61
C LEU A 34 58.15 2.40 14.38
N ILE A 35 58.05 2.86 13.13
CA ILE A 35 57.76 4.26 12.76
C ILE A 35 56.59 4.90 13.56
N PRO A 36 55.38 4.31 13.67
CA PRO A 36 54.25 4.96 14.35
C PRO A 36 54.40 5.13 15.86
N LEU A 37 55.35 4.43 16.50
CA LEU A 37 55.62 4.57 17.95
C LEU A 37 56.49 5.79 18.27
N PHE A 38 57.31 6.27 17.32
CA PHE A 38 58.20 7.40 17.55
C PHE A 38 57.48 8.75 17.39
N PRO A 39 57.93 9.81 18.10
CA PRO A 39 57.48 11.17 17.85
C PRO A 39 58.03 11.69 16.51
N GLU A 40 57.34 12.67 15.94
CA GLU A 40 57.69 13.26 14.64
C GLU A 40 59.03 14.02 14.71
N PRO A 41 59.77 14.11 13.58
CA PRO A 41 61.09 14.73 13.54
C PRO A 41 61.00 16.25 13.72
N THR A 42 61.51 16.73 14.85
CA THR A 42 61.66 18.14 15.21
C THR A 42 63.10 18.38 15.69
N LYS A 43 63.50 19.65 15.89
CA LYS A 43 64.89 19.97 16.28
C LYS A 43 65.39 19.25 17.54
N THR A 44 64.50 18.87 18.46
CA THR A 44 64.85 18.11 19.68
C THR A 44 64.82 16.59 19.45
N THR A 45 63.82 16.05 18.75
CA THR A 45 63.72 14.58 18.52
C THR A 45 64.75 14.07 17.50
N MET A 46 65.24 14.94 16.62
CA MET A 46 66.35 14.66 15.68
C MET A 46 67.69 14.36 16.35
N GLN A 47 67.94 14.87 17.55
CA GLN A 47 69.18 14.58 18.29
C GLN A 47 69.07 13.25 19.07
N GLY A 48 67.85 12.72 19.23
CA GLY A 48 67.56 11.46 19.92
C GLY A 48 67.33 10.27 18.99
N HIS A 49 66.60 9.27 19.51
CA HIS A 49 66.39 7.99 18.83
C HIS A 49 65.68 8.10 17.47
N THR A 50 64.74 9.05 17.29
CA THR A 50 64.07 9.27 15.99
C THR A 50 65.08 9.65 14.91
N GLY A 51 66.03 10.56 15.21
CA GLY A 51 67.11 10.90 14.28
C GLY A 51 68.02 9.72 13.99
N CYS A 52 68.36 8.93 15.01
CA CYS A 52 69.18 7.72 14.87
C CYS A 52 68.52 6.66 13.96
N LEU A 53 67.21 6.46 14.09
CA LEU A 53 66.40 5.57 13.26
C LEU A 53 66.51 5.94 11.77
N VAL A 54 66.43 7.24 11.43
CA VAL A 54 66.50 7.71 10.04
C VAL A 54 67.90 7.52 9.43
N LYS A 55 69.00 7.77 10.16
CA LYS A 55 70.34 7.40 9.65
C LYS A 55 70.50 5.88 9.48
N SER A 56 70.02 5.09 10.44
CA SER A 56 70.03 3.62 10.35
C SER A 56 69.29 3.10 9.10
N LEU A 57 68.12 3.67 8.79
CA LEU A 57 67.32 3.33 7.61
C LEU A 57 68.00 3.72 6.28
N CYS A 58 68.63 4.89 6.22
CA CYS A 58 69.37 5.34 5.04
C CYS A 58 70.64 4.49 4.77
N PHE A 59 71.41 4.17 5.84
CA PHE A 59 72.60 3.32 5.71
C PHE A 59 72.26 1.87 5.37
N THR A 60 71.17 1.29 5.89
CA THR A 60 70.74 -0.07 5.52
C THR A 60 70.29 -0.15 4.07
N GLY A 61 69.55 0.84 3.56
CA GLY A 61 69.22 0.94 2.13
C GLY A 61 70.46 0.97 1.22
N MET A 62 71.43 1.82 1.54
CA MET A 62 72.70 1.86 0.79
C MET A 62 73.46 0.52 0.85
N ALA A 63 73.52 -0.12 2.02
CA ALA A 63 74.22 -1.39 2.20
C ALA A 63 73.59 -2.55 1.42
N PHE A 64 72.25 -2.67 1.43
CA PHE A 64 71.54 -3.71 0.68
C PHE A 64 71.67 -3.51 -0.83
N LEU A 65 71.60 -2.26 -1.32
CA LEU A 65 71.85 -1.92 -2.72
C LEU A 65 73.27 -2.32 -3.17
N LEU A 66 74.29 -2.00 -2.37
CA LEU A 66 75.69 -2.36 -2.66
C LEU A 66 75.90 -3.88 -2.66
N LEU A 67 75.33 -4.60 -1.68
CA LEU A 67 75.35 -6.07 -1.65
C LEU A 67 74.71 -6.68 -2.91
N HIS A 68 73.60 -6.11 -3.40
CA HIS A 68 72.96 -6.50 -4.65
C HIS A 68 73.87 -6.31 -5.86
N ILE A 69 74.46 -5.12 -6.02
CA ILE A 69 75.33 -4.80 -7.16
C ILE A 69 76.57 -5.73 -7.16
N ILE A 70 77.21 -5.92 -6.01
CA ILE A 70 78.36 -6.83 -5.86
C ILE A 70 77.97 -8.28 -6.22
N TYR A 71 76.79 -8.73 -5.81
CA TYR A 71 76.30 -10.07 -6.12
C TYR A 71 76.06 -10.30 -7.63
N GLN A 72 75.38 -9.38 -8.33
CA GLN A 72 75.17 -9.52 -9.78
C GLN A 72 76.50 -9.50 -10.56
N VAL A 73 77.44 -8.63 -10.17
CA VAL A 73 78.79 -8.57 -10.77
C VAL A 73 79.54 -9.89 -10.54
N THR A 74 79.44 -10.46 -9.33
CA THR A 74 80.09 -11.73 -8.98
C THR A 74 79.51 -12.91 -9.77
N ILE A 75 78.18 -12.99 -9.90
CA ILE A 75 77.50 -14.04 -10.67
C ILE A 75 77.86 -13.96 -12.16
N ASN A 76 77.82 -12.78 -12.78
CA ASN A 76 78.23 -12.61 -14.19
C ASN A 76 79.71 -12.92 -14.42
N SER A 77 80.58 -12.55 -13.47
CA SER A 77 82.02 -12.86 -13.54
C SER A 77 82.28 -14.37 -13.51
N LEU A 78 81.69 -15.09 -12.55
CA LEU A 78 81.83 -16.55 -12.42
C LEU A 78 81.27 -17.31 -13.63
N LEU A 79 80.18 -16.83 -14.23
CA LEU A 79 79.59 -17.40 -15.44
C LEU A 79 80.38 -17.13 -16.72
N THR A 80 81.26 -16.12 -16.75
CA THR A 80 82.10 -15.82 -17.92
C THR A 80 83.36 -16.71 -17.96
N GLY A 81 83.61 -17.48 -16.90
CA GLY A 81 84.72 -18.44 -16.80
C GLY A 81 84.30 -19.91 -16.80
N ASP A 82 83.09 -20.26 -17.27
CA ASP A 82 82.54 -21.63 -17.39
C ASP A 82 82.54 -22.51 -16.12
N ASN A 83 82.82 -21.94 -14.93
CA ASN A 83 82.94 -22.70 -13.67
C ASN A 83 81.58 -23.12 -13.05
N ILE A 84 80.45 -22.80 -13.68
CA ILE A 84 79.10 -23.10 -13.17
C ILE A 84 78.17 -23.46 -14.36
N GLU A 85 77.49 -24.60 -14.29
CA GLU A 85 76.49 -24.99 -15.29
C GLU A 85 75.31 -24.00 -15.34
N PRO A 86 74.72 -23.74 -16.53
CA PRO A 86 73.72 -22.68 -16.70
C PRO A 86 72.38 -22.89 -15.97
N ASN A 87 72.11 -24.10 -15.44
CA ASN A 87 70.82 -24.50 -14.85
C ASN A 87 70.92 -24.83 -13.34
N PHE A 88 71.63 -24.00 -12.56
CA PHE A 88 71.85 -24.19 -11.10
C PHE A 88 70.60 -23.88 -10.23
N ASN A 89 69.45 -24.45 -10.59
CA ASN A 89 68.16 -24.15 -9.97
C ASN A 89 67.93 -24.96 -8.68
N CYS A 90 67.65 -24.29 -7.56
CA CYS A 90 67.27 -24.86 -6.27
C CYS A 90 68.30 -25.75 -5.54
N SER A 91 69.60 -25.40 -5.63
CA SER A 91 70.57 -25.89 -4.64
C SER A 91 70.31 -25.27 -3.25
N THR A 92 70.77 -25.91 -2.17
CA THR A 92 70.60 -25.40 -0.80
C THR A 92 71.24 -24.02 -0.61
N TRP A 93 72.37 -23.76 -1.30
CA TRP A 93 73.04 -22.46 -1.27
C TRP A 93 72.25 -21.39 -2.03
N GLU A 94 71.72 -21.72 -3.21
CA GLU A 94 70.88 -20.83 -4.02
C GLU A 94 69.58 -20.47 -3.28
N LYS A 95 68.90 -21.46 -2.66
CA LYS A 95 67.74 -21.23 -1.78
C LYS A 95 68.06 -20.26 -0.63
N LEU A 96 69.17 -20.46 0.08
CA LEU A 96 69.52 -19.66 1.27
C LEU A 96 69.92 -18.23 0.90
N VAL A 97 70.69 -18.04 -0.18
CA VAL A 97 71.09 -16.73 -0.71
C VAL A 97 69.86 -15.97 -1.24
N ARG A 98 68.93 -16.66 -1.92
CA ARG A 98 67.63 -16.11 -2.36
C ARG A 98 66.75 -15.67 -1.19
N GLN A 99 66.66 -16.48 -0.12
CA GLN A 99 65.87 -16.16 1.07
C GLN A 99 66.45 -14.99 1.90
N LEU A 100 67.79 -14.85 1.95
CA LEU A 100 68.44 -13.66 2.50
C LEU A 100 68.06 -12.41 1.71
N GLY A 101 67.90 -12.56 0.39
CA GLY A 101 67.33 -11.55 -0.52
C GLY A 101 68.19 -11.23 -1.73
N LEU A 102 69.25 -12.02 -2.00
CA LEU A 102 70.16 -11.87 -3.13
C LEU A 102 69.68 -12.74 -4.29
N GLU A 103 68.80 -12.17 -5.11
CA GLU A 103 68.13 -12.83 -6.24
C GLU A 103 68.91 -12.61 -7.56
N SER A 104 69.15 -13.65 -8.36
CA SER A 104 69.75 -13.48 -9.69
C SER A 104 68.70 -13.08 -10.73
N ILE A 105 69.05 -12.16 -11.63
CA ILE A 105 68.11 -11.52 -12.58
C ILE A 105 68.20 -12.14 -14.00
N ARG A 106 69.03 -13.17 -14.19
CA ARG A 106 69.27 -13.82 -15.50
C ARG A 106 67.99 -14.51 -15.99
N GLY A 107 67.41 -14.00 -17.09
CA GLY A 107 66.17 -14.52 -17.68
C GLY A 107 64.89 -13.81 -17.22
N ALA A 108 64.99 -12.76 -16.40
CA ALA A 108 63.86 -12.00 -15.91
C ALA A 108 63.47 -10.81 -16.82
N ASP A 109 62.16 -10.59 -17.00
CA ASP A 109 61.63 -9.43 -17.71
C ASP A 109 61.95 -8.10 -17.00
N ALA A 110 61.94 -6.98 -17.72
CA ALA A 110 62.26 -5.66 -17.18
C ALA A 110 61.45 -5.30 -15.90
N GLY A 111 60.15 -5.62 -15.86
CA GLY A 111 59.31 -5.40 -14.67
C GLY A 111 59.71 -6.26 -13.47
N ASN A 112 60.17 -7.49 -13.71
CA ASN A 112 60.70 -8.38 -12.67
C ASN A 112 62.04 -7.85 -12.14
N GLY A 113 62.93 -7.36 -13.02
CA GLY A 113 64.19 -6.71 -12.62
C GLY A 113 64.00 -5.43 -11.81
N ILE A 114 63.04 -4.58 -12.21
CA ILE A 114 62.66 -3.38 -11.45
C ILE A 114 62.16 -3.76 -10.05
N ARG A 115 61.31 -4.79 -9.91
CA ARG A 115 60.78 -5.24 -8.61
C ARG A 115 61.87 -5.59 -7.59
N VAL A 116 62.99 -6.14 -8.04
CA VAL A 116 64.11 -6.51 -7.14
C VAL A 116 64.82 -5.26 -6.61
N PHE A 117 65.26 -4.35 -7.48
CA PHE A 117 66.07 -3.19 -7.09
C PHE A 117 65.27 -1.99 -6.55
N MET A 118 64.05 -1.76 -7.07
CA MET A 118 63.29 -0.53 -6.78
C MET A 118 62.97 -0.31 -5.29
N PRO A 119 62.72 -1.35 -4.46
CA PRO A 119 62.64 -1.19 -3.00
C PRO A 119 63.91 -0.58 -2.40
N ASP A 120 65.09 -1.11 -2.72
CA ASP A 120 66.35 -0.70 -2.11
C ASP A 120 66.79 0.70 -2.59
N ILE A 121 66.57 1.00 -3.89
CA ILE A 121 66.74 2.35 -4.46
C ILE A 121 65.76 3.34 -3.81
N GLY A 122 64.48 2.98 -3.73
CA GLY A 122 63.44 3.83 -3.15
C GLY A 122 63.67 4.12 -1.67
N MET A 123 64.11 3.13 -0.90
CA MET A 123 64.46 3.30 0.51
C MET A 123 65.73 4.14 0.71
N PHE A 124 66.75 3.99 -0.14
CA PHE A 124 67.92 4.87 -0.11
C PHE A 124 67.55 6.32 -0.47
N VAL A 125 66.80 6.55 -1.56
CA VAL A 125 66.39 7.89 -2.00
C VAL A 125 65.45 8.54 -0.98
N ALA A 126 64.43 7.84 -0.49
CA ALA A 126 63.53 8.37 0.53
C ALA A 126 64.27 8.64 1.85
N GLY A 127 65.16 7.73 2.29
CA GLY A 127 66.04 7.94 3.44
C GLY A 127 66.92 9.18 3.31
N LEU A 128 67.56 9.36 2.15
CA LEU A 128 68.41 10.50 1.84
C LEU A 128 67.62 11.81 1.73
N VAL A 129 66.44 11.80 1.11
CA VAL A 129 65.56 12.98 0.99
C VAL A 129 65.01 13.39 2.36
N THR A 130 64.49 12.44 3.16
CA THR A 130 64.08 12.69 4.55
C THR A 130 65.25 13.25 5.36
N TRP A 131 66.44 12.68 5.22
CA TRP A 131 67.67 13.14 5.90
C TRP A 131 68.07 14.57 5.52
N LEU A 132 68.08 14.92 4.23
CA LEU A 132 68.44 16.25 3.73
C LEU A 132 67.37 17.30 4.07
N LEU A 133 66.08 16.95 4.01
CA LEU A 133 64.99 17.82 4.48
C LEU A 133 65.12 18.10 6.00
N CYS A 134 65.46 17.07 6.76
CA CYS A 134 65.73 17.18 8.19
C CYS A 134 66.94 18.09 8.50
N LEU A 135 68.06 17.96 7.78
CA LEU A 135 69.21 18.88 7.90
C LEU A 135 68.84 20.32 7.49
N SER A 136 68.01 20.51 6.47
CA SER A 136 67.54 21.84 6.04
C SER A 136 66.67 22.54 7.09
N LEU A 137 66.04 21.79 8.01
CA LEU A 137 65.36 22.36 9.18
C LEU A 137 66.35 22.80 10.27
N GLU A 138 67.56 22.25 10.30
CA GLU A 138 68.63 22.60 11.23
C GLU A 138 69.26 23.94 10.83
N GLU A 139 69.57 24.13 9.54
CA GLU A 139 70.32 25.25 8.94
C GLU A 139 69.52 26.57 8.75
N LYS A 140 68.81 27.02 9.80
CA LYS A 140 68.27 28.40 9.88
C LYS A 140 68.80 29.18 11.08
N PRO A 141 69.95 29.88 10.92
CA PRO A 141 70.34 30.97 11.81
C PRO A 141 69.42 32.19 11.66
N GLN A 142 69.32 33.03 12.69
CA GLN A 142 68.64 34.32 12.61
C GLN A 142 69.59 35.43 12.14
N VAL A 143 69.09 36.37 11.32
CA VAL A 143 69.58 37.76 11.35
C VAL A 143 68.89 38.43 12.54
N LYS A 144 69.64 39.15 13.37
CA LYS A 144 69.21 39.57 14.71
C LYS A 144 69.60 41.02 15.03
N ASP A 145 68.71 41.71 15.74
CA ASP A 145 68.85 42.95 16.54
C ASP A 145 69.61 44.18 15.98
N LYS A 146 68.90 45.31 15.89
CA LYS A 146 69.11 46.55 16.68
C LYS A 146 68.09 47.63 16.24
N SER A 147 67.63 48.56 17.08
CA SER A 147 67.93 48.83 18.52
C SER A 147 66.80 49.65 19.18
N GLN A 148 66.60 49.43 20.49
CA GLN A 148 66.19 50.38 21.55
C GLN A 148 65.30 51.60 21.19
N GLN A 149 64.18 51.80 21.90
CA GLN A 149 64.04 52.70 23.08
C GLN A 149 62.54 53.09 23.34
N HIS A 150 62.26 53.58 24.56
CA HIS A 150 61.13 54.41 25.04
C HIS A 150 60.35 55.23 23.97
N ASP A 151 59.05 55.57 24.12
CA ASP A 151 58.26 55.92 25.33
C ASP A 151 56.74 55.61 25.17
N GLU A 152 55.97 55.76 26.26
CA GLU A 152 54.49 55.80 26.25
C GLU A 152 53.96 57.21 25.92
N VAL A 153 53.05 57.37 24.94
CA VAL A 153 52.16 58.55 24.83
C VAL A 153 50.77 58.13 24.33
N GLU A 154 49.76 58.71 24.99
CA GLU A 154 48.31 58.80 24.70
C GLU A 154 47.93 58.74 23.19
N LYS A 155 46.81 58.11 22.80
CA LYS A 155 45.46 58.56 23.17
C LYS A 155 44.36 57.51 23.07
N GLU A 156 43.41 57.59 23.99
CA GLU A 156 41.98 57.39 23.70
C GLU A 156 41.42 58.67 23.06
N GLU A 157 40.53 58.53 22.07
CA GLU A 157 39.38 59.42 21.83
C GLU A 157 38.47 58.75 20.78
N GLY A 158 37.15 58.84 20.96
CA GLY A 158 36.16 58.14 20.14
C GLY A 158 35.45 59.04 19.13
N GLU A 159 34.22 58.64 18.77
CA GLU A 159 33.33 59.26 17.75
C GLU A 159 33.86 59.13 16.30
N LYS A 160 33.14 58.54 15.33
CA LYS A 160 31.68 58.52 15.14
C LYS A 160 31.14 57.21 14.54
N GLU A 161 29.80 57.12 14.54
CA GLU A 161 28.97 56.21 13.76
C GLU A 161 28.84 56.67 12.29
N GLU A 162 27.86 56.14 11.55
CA GLU A 162 27.48 56.42 10.15
C GLU A 162 28.40 55.80 9.06
N GLU A 163 27.89 55.22 7.97
CA GLU A 163 26.58 54.62 7.65
C GLU A 163 26.69 53.87 6.29
N VAL A 164 25.73 52.99 5.94
CA VAL A 164 25.38 52.60 4.54
C VAL A 164 26.46 51.75 3.79
N GLU A 165 26.16 50.77 2.92
CA GLU A 165 25.00 50.55 2.04
C GLU A 165 24.57 49.06 1.91
N LEU A 166 23.28 48.81 2.15
CA LEU A 166 22.32 47.92 1.46
C LEU A 166 22.74 46.52 0.92
N GLU A 167 22.13 45.51 1.55
CA GLU A 167 21.20 44.47 0.99
C GLU A 167 20.63 44.76 -0.43
N GLU A 168 20.17 43.82 -1.28
CA GLU A 168 19.98 42.36 -1.20
C GLU A 168 19.86 41.79 -2.64
N ASP A 169 19.64 40.47 -2.76
CA ASP A 169 18.83 39.67 -3.72
C ASP A 169 18.13 40.38 -4.93
N ASP A 170 17.74 39.71 -6.04
CA ASP A 170 16.93 38.47 -6.07
C ASP A 170 16.72 37.90 -7.52
N LEU A 171 16.07 36.73 -7.61
CA LEU A 171 15.24 36.19 -8.72
C LEU A 171 15.83 35.74 -10.10
N MET A 172 15.61 34.43 -10.36
CA MET A 172 14.93 33.83 -11.55
C MET A 172 15.67 33.51 -12.88
N PHE A 173 15.47 32.24 -13.31
CA PHE A 173 15.38 31.69 -14.68
C PHE A 173 16.67 31.67 -15.54
N GLU A 174 17.02 30.52 -16.14
CA GLU A 174 16.79 30.08 -17.56
C GLU A 174 17.55 30.97 -18.58
N GLU A 175 18.14 30.47 -19.67
CA GLU A 175 17.57 29.62 -20.74
C GLU A 175 18.52 28.51 -21.26
N ASP A 176 17.96 27.56 -22.02
CA ASP A 176 18.70 26.66 -22.93
C ASP A 176 19.19 27.42 -24.18
N PHE A 177 20.29 26.97 -24.82
CA PHE A 177 20.20 26.53 -26.23
C PHE A 177 21.39 25.66 -26.69
N GLU A 178 21.23 25.05 -27.88
CA GLU A 178 22.11 24.07 -28.51
C GLU A 178 23.17 24.66 -29.48
N THR A 179 24.09 23.79 -29.90
CA THR A 179 24.88 23.83 -31.16
C THR A 179 25.94 24.92 -31.37
N GLY A 180 27.14 24.45 -31.74
CA GLY A 180 28.27 25.26 -32.22
C GLY A 180 29.45 24.35 -32.57
N GLU A 181 29.49 23.85 -33.80
CA GLU A 181 30.67 23.17 -34.36
C GLU A 181 31.70 24.19 -34.88
N ASP A 182 32.95 23.74 -35.04
CA ASP A 182 34.11 24.41 -35.66
C ASP A 182 34.66 25.69 -34.98
N GLY A 183 35.99 25.81 -34.92
CA GLY A 183 36.68 26.92 -34.22
C GLY A 183 38.11 26.64 -33.75
N ASP A 184 39.01 26.40 -34.69
CA ASP A 184 40.47 26.45 -34.51
C ASP A 184 40.98 27.81 -33.95
N GLY A 185 42.12 27.91 -33.24
CA GLY A 185 43.10 26.89 -32.84
C GLY A 185 44.24 27.44 -31.94
N GLU A 186 45.24 26.60 -31.67
CA GLU A 186 46.56 26.85 -31.01
C GLU A 186 46.76 28.00 -30.00
N MET A 187 47.15 27.66 -28.75
CA MET A 187 48.12 28.43 -27.96
C MET A 187 48.74 27.56 -26.84
N THR A 188 50.03 27.24 -26.94
CA THR A 188 50.77 26.43 -25.94
C THR A 188 51.52 27.30 -24.94
N GLY A 189 51.22 27.20 -23.63
CA GLY A 189 51.97 28.01 -22.64
C GLY A 189 51.79 27.78 -21.12
N ASP A 190 50.84 26.97 -20.63
CA ASP A 190 50.41 27.05 -19.21
C ASP A 190 50.64 25.78 -18.34
N GLU A 191 51.36 24.78 -18.86
CA GLU A 191 51.40 23.43 -18.24
C GLU A 191 52.29 23.27 -16.99
N GLU A 192 53.15 24.24 -16.68
CA GLU A 192 54.08 24.16 -15.53
C GLU A 192 53.50 24.84 -14.26
N SER A 193 52.72 25.91 -14.46
CA SER A 193 51.99 26.65 -13.40
C SER A 193 50.96 25.78 -12.67
N THR A 194 50.25 24.94 -13.42
CA THR A 194 49.19 24.05 -12.90
C THR A 194 49.74 22.93 -12.03
N LYS A 195 50.83 22.28 -12.44
CA LYS A 195 51.45 21.17 -11.68
C LYS A 195 51.94 21.62 -10.29
N MET A 196 52.54 22.82 -10.18
CA MET A 196 52.93 23.38 -8.87
C MET A 196 51.74 23.76 -7.97
N LYS A 197 50.62 24.23 -8.54
CA LYS A 197 49.38 24.50 -7.78
C LYS A 197 48.76 23.23 -7.23
N ILE A 198 48.65 22.18 -8.05
CA ILE A 198 48.08 20.88 -7.67
C ILE A 198 48.89 20.26 -6.51
N LEU A 199 50.22 20.25 -6.60
CA LEU A 199 51.07 19.74 -5.52
C LEU A 199 50.91 20.51 -4.19
N ARG A 200 50.69 21.84 -4.24
CA ARG A 200 50.37 22.63 -3.04
C ARG A 200 48.99 22.30 -2.46
N GLN A 201 47.98 22.09 -3.30
CA GLN A 201 46.63 21.69 -2.86
C GLN A 201 46.64 20.30 -2.21
N ILE A 202 47.33 19.33 -2.81
CA ILE A 202 47.50 17.97 -2.24
C ILE A 202 48.20 18.04 -0.87
N ALA A 203 49.29 18.82 -0.75
CA ALA A 203 50.00 18.99 0.53
C ALA A 203 49.12 19.65 1.61
N ALA A 204 48.30 20.65 1.26
CA ALA A 204 47.39 21.32 2.18
C ALA A 204 46.18 20.44 2.58
N MET A 205 45.69 19.59 1.68
CA MET A 205 44.70 18.57 2.00
C MET A 205 45.27 17.51 2.95
N ALA A 206 46.49 17.02 2.68
CA ALA A 206 47.15 16.03 3.54
C ALA A 206 47.33 16.52 4.99
N SER A 207 47.74 17.78 5.20
CA SER A 207 47.87 18.34 6.55
C SER A 207 46.53 18.47 7.27
N LYS A 208 45.45 18.92 6.58
CA LYS A 208 44.12 18.98 7.19
C LYS A 208 43.51 17.60 7.47
N VAL A 209 43.75 16.61 6.61
CA VAL A 209 43.32 15.22 6.85
C VAL A 209 44.04 14.63 8.07
N LYS A 210 45.35 14.87 8.22
CA LYS A 210 46.12 14.48 9.41
C LYS A 210 45.55 15.10 10.70
N GLU A 211 45.22 16.40 10.66
CA GLU A 211 44.62 17.12 11.79
C GLU A 211 43.24 16.55 12.19
N ILE A 212 42.36 16.31 11.21
CA ILE A 212 41.03 15.71 11.44
C ILE A 212 41.16 14.29 12.02
N ILE A 213 42.07 13.47 11.50
CA ILE A 213 42.32 12.11 12.01
C ILE A 213 42.87 12.15 13.44
N GLY A 214 43.81 13.07 13.75
CA GLY A 214 44.32 13.27 15.10
C GLY A 214 43.22 13.62 16.09
N ASN A 215 42.38 14.61 15.74
CA ASN A 215 41.26 15.04 16.57
C ASN A 215 40.17 13.96 16.72
N LEU A 216 39.97 13.10 15.72
CA LEU A 216 39.06 11.95 15.82
C LEU A 216 39.62 10.86 16.74
N ILE A 217 40.94 10.61 16.72
CA ILE A 217 41.59 9.62 17.60
C ILE A 217 41.58 10.08 19.06
N THR A 218 41.81 11.37 19.34
CA THR A 218 41.76 11.89 20.72
C THR A 218 40.34 11.93 21.28
N THR A 219 39.34 12.37 20.49
CA THR A 219 37.95 12.49 20.97
C THR A 219 37.17 11.16 20.97
N ALA A 220 37.34 10.33 19.94
CA ALA A 220 36.52 9.14 19.71
C ALA A 220 37.32 7.82 19.65
N GLY A 221 38.63 7.84 19.92
CA GLY A 221 39.54 6.69 19.74
C GLY A 221 39.08 5.38 20.40
N LYS A 222 38.39 5.45 21.55
CA LYS A 222 37.79 4.27 22.21
C LYS A 222 36.76 3.56 21.33
N VAL A 223 35.93 4.31 20.61
CA VAL A 223 34.92 3.79 19.67
C VAL A 223 35.60 3.30 18.39
N VAL A 224 36.54 4.08 17.85
CA VAL A 224 37.29 3.72 16.63
C VAL A 224 38.04 2.39 16.80
N VAL A 225 38.80 2.22 17.89
CA VAL A 225 39.51 0.96 18.19
C VAL A 225 38.52 -0.20 18.35
N THR A 226 37.37 0.02 19.02
CA THR A 226 36.35 -1.04 19.19
C THR A 226 35.79 -1.48 17.82
N ILE A 227 35.48 -0.56 16.92
CA ILE A 227 35.02 -0.87 15.55
C ILE A 227 36.10 -1.65 14.79
N LEU A 228 37.37 -1.26 14.89
CA LEU A 228 38.48 -1.93 14.19
C LEU A 228 38.77 -3.34 14.71
N LEU A 229 38.60 -3.60 16.03
CA LEU A 229 38.65 -4.94 16.61
C LEU A 229 37.52 -5.85 16.07
N GLY A 230 36.31 -5.30 15.92
CA GLY A 230 35.19 -6.01 15.31
C GLY A 230 35.43 -6.35 13.84
N LEU A 231 35.89 -5.37 13.04
CA LEU A 231 36.17 -5.55 11.61
C LEU A 231 37.32 -6.54 11.36
N THR A 232 38.42 -6.46 12.12
CA THR A 232 39.54 -7.43 12.02
C THR A 232 39.14 -8.83 12.48
N GLY A 233 38.30 -8.95 13.51
CA GLY A 233 37.76 -10.24 13.97
C GLY A 233 36.86 -10.95 12.95
N ILE A 234 36.15 -10.20 12.09
CA ILE A 234 35.21 -10.74 11.10
C ILE A 234 35.85 -10.95 9.71
N MET A 235 36.90 -10.20 9.36
CA MET A 235 37.49 -10.21 8.01
C MET A 235 37.99 -11.58 7.57
N LEU A 236 38.62 -12.35 8.47
CA LEU A 236 39.02 -13.73 8.24
C LEU A 236 38.86 -14.53 9.55
N PRO A 237 37.84 -15.39 9.70
CA PRO A 237 37.60 -16.12 10.94
C PRO A 237 38.66 -17.21 11.15
N SER A 238 39.42 -17.11 12.26
CA SER A 238 40.49 -18.02 12.64
C SER A 238 40.68 -18.02 14.16
N LEU A 239 41.52 -18.93 14.68
CA LEU A 239 41.88 -18.93 16.09
C LEU A 239 42.61 -17.64 16.53
N THR A 240 43.33 -16.96 15.63
CA THR A 240 44.00 -15.69 15.92
C THR A 240 43.05 -14.49 15.88
N SER A 241 42.12 -14.43 14.91
CA SER A 241 41.18 -13.31 14.81
C SER A 241 40.06 -13.36 15.85
N ALA A 242 39.75 -14.55 16.40
CA ALA A 242 38.82 -14.71 17.52
C ALA A 242 39.21 -13.85 18.74
N VAL A 243 40.50 -13.57 18.94
CA VAL A 243 40.99 -12.70 20.04
C VAL A 243 40.50 -11.25 19.86
N TYR A 244 40.54 -10.70 18.64
CA TYR A 244 40.00 -9.37 18.35
C TYR A 244 38.47 -9.38 18.43
N PHE A 245 37.82 -10.45 17.95
CA PHE A 245 36.36 -10.57 17.98
C PHE A 245 35.79 -10.67 19.41
N PHE A 246 36.40 -11.47 20.30
CA PHE A 246 35.95 -11.58 21.69
C PHE A 246 36.27 -10.34 22.52
N THR A 247 37.38 -9.64 22.26
CA THR A 247 37.66 -8.34 22.92
C THR A 247 36.68 -7.26 22.46
N PHE A 248 36.34 -7.21 21.17
CA PHE A 248 35.25 -6.38 20.63
C PHE A 248 33.91 -6.67 21.33
N LEU A 249 33.46 -7.94 21.35
CA LEU A 249 32.20 -8.32 22.00
C LEU A 249 32.18 -7.96 23.48
N GLY A 250 33.29 -8.16 24.21
CA GLY A 250 33.42 -7.78 25.62
C GLY A 250 33.25 -6.27 25.86
N LEU A 251 33.89 -5.44 25.03
CA LEU A 251 33.78 -3.97 25.10
C LEU A 251 32.34 -3.51 24.83
N CYS A 252 31.71 -3.99 23.76
CA CYS A 252 30.32 -3.65 23.40
C CYS A 252 29.32 -4.12 24.46
N THR A 253 29.50 -5.33 25.01
CA THR A 253 28.66 -5.87 26.10
C THR A 253 28.73 -4.99 27.34
N TRP A 254 29.94 -4.54 27.74
CA TRP A 254 30.12 -3.72 28.94
C TRP A 254 29.47 -2.33 28.80
N TRP A 255 29.58 -1.70 27.61
CA TRP A 255 28.86 -0.46 27.31
C TRP A 255 27.34 -0.65 27.31
N SER A 256 26.83 -1.78 26.81
CA SER A 256 25.39 -2.11 26.87
C SER A 256 24.86 -2.30 28.30
N PHE A 257 25.72 -2.52 29.30
CA PHE A 257 25.35 -2.54 30.72
C PHE A 257 25.50 -1.17 31.42
N CYS A 258 25.68 -0.09 30.65
CA CYS A 258 25.85 1.28 31.16
C CYS A 258 27.01 1.45 32.17
N ARG A 259 28.03 0.59 32.10
CA ARG A 259 29.23 0.67 32.94
C ARG A 259 30.38 1.32 32.19
N THR A 260 31.08 2.23 32.86
CA THR A 260 32.32 2.82 32.35
C THR A 260 33.49 1.85 32.55
N PHE A 261 34.56 2.02 31.76
CA PHE A 261 35.86 1.38 32.00
C PHE A 261 36.80 2.37 32.67
N HIS A 262 37.60 1.90 33.62
CA HIS A 262 38.72 2.68 34.15
C HIS A 262 39.79 2.84 33.05
N PRO A 263 40.35 4.04 32.80
CA PRO A 263 41.25 4.29 31.66
C PRO A 263 42.42 3.30 31.57
N LEU A 264 43.08 3.01 32.71
CA LEU A 264 44.22 2.10 32.81
C LEU A 264 43.95 0.67 32.31
N ILE A 265 42.72 0.17 32.50
CA ILE A 265 42.34 -1.19 32.04
C ILE A 265 42.21 -1.18 30.51
N PHE A 266 41.65 -0.11 29.95
CA PHE A 266 41.52 0.05 28.50
C PHE A 266 42.89 0.21 27.81
N SER A 267 43.81 1.01 28.37
CA SER A 267 45.16 1.13 27.80
C SER A 267 45.98 -0.16 27.96
N CYS A 268 45.84 -0.90 29.06
CA CYS A 268 46.44 -2.24 29.19
C CYS A 268 45.96 -3.20 28.09
N LEU A 269 44.64 -3.25 27.83
CA LEU A 269 44.07 -4.03 26.73
C LEU A 269 44.59 -3.56 25.36
N CYS A 270 44.68 -2.25 25.12
CA CYS A 270 45.24 -1.69 23.87
C CYS A 270 46.71 -2.09 23.66
N VAL A 271 47.55 -2.05 24.70
CA VAL A 271 48.96 -2.48 24.63
C VAL A 271 49.06 -3.99 24.32
N LEU A 272 48.25 -4.82 24.97
CA LEU A 272 48.20 -6.26 24.69
C LEU A 272 47.76 -6.55 23.24
N MET A 273 46.73 -5.85 22.74
CA MET A 273 46.27 -5.99 21.35
C MET A 273 47.29 -5.43 20.33
N ALA A 274 48.07 -4.40 20.69
CA ALA A 274 49.13 -3.86 19.83
C ALA A 274 50.29 -4.87 19.68
N ILE A 275 50.75 -5.46 20.78
CA ILE A 275 51.78 -6.51 20.76
C ILE A 275 51.28 -7.74 19.98
N PHE A 276 50.03 -8.16 20.22
CA PHE A 276 49.43 -9.30 19.54
C PHE A 276 49.23 -9.07 18.03
N SER A 277 48.77 -7.89 17.59
CA SER A 277 48.66 -7.55 16.17
C SER A 277 50.01 -7.41 15.47
N ALA A 278 51.02 -6.82 16.12
CA ALA A 278 52.39 -6.80 15.59
C ALA A 278 52.96 -8.21 15.39
N GLY A 279 52.82 -9.09 16.40
CA GLY A 279 53.26 -10.49 16.29
C GLY A 279 52.51 -11.28 15.22
N HIS A 280 51.21 -11.03 15.06
CA HIS A 280 50.39 -11.64 14.01
C HIS A 280 50.82 -11.20 12.60
N LEU A 281 51.08 -9.90 12.39
CA LEU A 281 51.61 -9.36 11.14
C LEU A 281 53.00 -9.96 10.79
N VAL A 282 53.91 -10.02 11.77
CA VAL A 282 55.22 -10.67 11.61
C VAL A 282 55.07 -12.15 11.24
N THR A 283 54.15 -12.88 11.89
CA THR A 283 53.89 -14.30 11.58
C THR A 283 53.36 -14.49 10.15
N LEU A 284 52.38 -13.69 9.74
CA LEU A 284 51.80 -13.73 8.40
C LEU A 284 52.83 -13.39 7.31
N TYR A 285 53.77 -12.49 7.61
CA TYR A 285 54.85 -12.12 6.69
C TYR A 285 55.93 -13.19 6.57
N LEU A 286 56.40 -13.74 7.69
CA LEU A 286 57.39 -14.82 7.70
C LEU A 286 56.88 -16.07 6.96
N TYR A 287 55.58 -16.37 7.03
CA TYR A 287 54.99 -17.47 6.26
C TYR A 287 55.02 -17.28 4.73
N GLN A 288 55.31 -16.07 4.22
CA GLN A 288 55.53 -15.87 2.77
C GLN A 288 56.94 -16.30 2.33
N PHE A 289 57.86 -16.61 3.25
CA PHE A 289 59.18 -17.15 2.92
C PHE A 289 59.05 -18.64 2.59
N GLN A 290 59.71 -19.07 1.51
CA GLN A 290 59.73 -20.46 1.05
C GLN A 290 60.10 -21.48 2.16
N PHE A 291 60.99 -21.13 3.08
CA PHE A 291 61.37 -22.00 4.21
C PHE A 291 60.18 -22.39 5.11
N PHE A 292 59.29 -21.46 5.42
CA PHE A 292 58.12 -21.73 6.26
C PHE A 292 56.98 -22.43 5.48
N GLN A 293 56.90 -22.22 4.16
CA GLN A 293 55.99 -22.97 3.28
C GLN A 293 56.46 -24.42 3.05
N GLU A 294 57.78 -24.68 3.03
CA GLU A 294 58.35 -26.04 3.00
C GLU A 294 58.19 -26.78 4.35
N LEU A 295 58.07 -26.05 5.46
CA LEU A 295 57.80 -26.61 6.80
C LEU A 295 56.32 -26.88 7.09
N ILE A 296 55.42 -25.97 6.66
CA ILE A 296 53.97 -26.09 6.83
C ILE A 296 53.31 -25.81 5.47
N PRO A 297 53.00 -26.85 4.66
CA PRO A 297 52.57 -26.68 3.29
C PRO A 297 51.19 -26.01 3.18
N PRO A 298 50.96 -25.16 2.16
CA PRO A 298 49.71 -24.45 2.00
C PRO A 298 48.56 -25.41 1.69
N GLY A 299 47.58 -25.46 2.59
CA GLY A 299 46.46 -26.42 2.55
C GLY A 299 46.42 -27.36 3.76
N ASP A 300 47.43 -27.37 4.62
CA ASP A 300 47.35 -28.09 5.90
C ASP A 300 46.31 -27.44 6.85
N SER A 301 45.65 -28.32 7.60
CA SER A 301 44.74 -28.04 8.71
C SER A 301 45.25 -26.98 9.68
N TYR A 302 46.53 -27.02 10.05
CA TYR A 302 47.15 -26.03 10.94
C TYR A 302 47.22 -24.64 10.32
N ALA A 303 47.53 -24.52 9.02
CA ALA A 303 47.55 -23.22 8.34
C ALA A 303 46.15 -22.58 8.33
N SER A 304 45.12 -23.38 8.02
CA SER A 304 43.72 -22.94 8.05
C SER A 304 43.26 -22.54 9.47
N LEU A 305 43.59 -23.33 10.49
CA LEU A 305 43.21 -23.10 11.89
C LEU A 305 43.68 -21.73 12.42
N PHE A 306 44.93 -21.37 12.11
CA PHE A 306 45.50 -20.08 12.52
C PHE A 306 45.20 -18.94 11.53
N GLY A 307 44.47 -19.19 10.43
CA GLY A 307 44.14 -18.17 9.42
C GLY A 307 45.33 -17.73 8.56
N ILE A 308 46.37 -18.57 8.49
CA ILE A 308 47.61 -18.30 7.76
C ILE A 308 47.40 -18.69 6.30
N SER A 309 47.79 -17.82 5.36
CA SER A 309 47.57 -18.01 3.92
C SER A 309 48.84 -17.70 3.11
N SER A 310 49.18 -18.57 2.16
CA SER A 310 50.27 -18.34 1.20
C SER A 310 49.78 -17.42 0.07
N VAL A 311 50.05 -16.13 0.22
CA VAL A 311 49.69 -15.08 -0.76
C VAL A 311 50.59 -15.21 -2.01
N VAL A 312 51.86 -15.54 -1.81
CA VAL A 312 52.86 -15.77 -2.86
C VAL A 312 53.21 -17.26 -2.92
N GLN A 313 53.34 -17.78 -4.13
CA GLN A 313 53.81 -19.14 -4.43
C GLN A 313 55.24 -19.10 -4.97
N THR A 314 56.10 -20.05 -4.55
CA THR A 314 57.52 -20.11 -4.94
C THR A 314 57.87 -21.43 -5.60
N ASP A 315 58.24 -21.38 -6.88
CA ASP A 315 58.65 -22.54 -7.69
C ASP A 315 60.17 -22.61 -7.88
N CYS A 316 60.71 -23.82 -7.98
CA CYS A 316 62.11 -24.05 -8.37
C CYS A 316 62.38 -23.93 -9.89
N SER A 317 61.36 -23.81 -10.73
CA SER A 317 61.48 -23.76 -12.20
C SER A 317 61.73 -22.37 -12.77
N HIS A 318 61.21 -21.32 -12.13
CA HIS A 318 61.31 -19.92 -12.56
C HIS A 318 61.54 -19.00 -11.36
N THR A 319 62.77 -18.99 -10.84
CA THR A 319 63.12 -18.40 -9.52
C THR A 319 62.95 -16.89 -9.43
N TRP A 320 62.86 -16.19 -10.57
CA TRP A 320 62.64 -14.74 -10.68
C TRP A 320 61.16 -14.31 -10.78
N MET A 321 60.25 -15.27 -11.00
CA MET A 321 58.84 -15.00 -11.31
C MET A 321 57.99 -14.90 -10.04
N PHE A 322 57.48 -13.71 -9.73
CA PHE A 322 56.56 -13.50 -8.61
C PHE A 322 55.14 -13.93 -9.00
N ARG A 323 54.65 -15.04 -8.44
CA ARG A 323 53.26 -15.49 -8.62
C ARG A 323 52.44 -15.30 -7.35
N VAL A 324 51.40 -14.48 -7.47
CA VAL A 324 50.33 -14.38 -6.47
C VAL A 324 49.38 -15.56 -6.66
N ASN A 325 48.97 -16.20 -5.56
CA ASN A 325 48.10 -17.39 -5.58
C ASN A 325 46.67 -17.03 -6.04
N PRO A 326 46.21 -17.44 -7.24
CA PRO A 326 44.90 -17.04 -7.77
C PRO A 326 43.71 -17.76 -7.12
N ALA A 327 43.96 -18.76 -6.25
CA ALA A 327 42.91 -19.51 -5.56
C ALA A 327 42.38 -18.80 -4.29
N LEU A 328 43.00 -17.70 -3.85
CA LEU A 328 42.59 -16.96 -2.66
C LEU A 328 41.51 -15.91 -2.98
N SER A 329 40.48 -15.85 -2.13
CA SER A 329 39.46 -14.82 -2.14
C SER A 329 39.97 -13.48 -1.58
N TRP A 330 39.35 -12.37 -2.02
CA TRP A 330 39.79 -10.99 -1.71
C TRP A 330 40.05 -10.71 -0.22
N HIS A 331 39.30 -11.33 0.68
CA HIS A 331 39.43 -11.12 2.13
C HIS A 331 40.78 -11.59 2.71
N HIS A 332 41.44 -12.58 2.09
CA HIS A 332 42.79 -13.00 2.50
C HIS A 332 43.83 -11.90 2.27
N TYR A 333 43.66 -11.09 1.22
CA TYR A 333 44.55 -9.96 0.90
C TYR A 333 44.28 -8.72 1.75
N VAL A 334 43.01 -8.51 2.14
CA VAL A 334 42.59 -7.35 2.94
C VAL A 334 42.91 -7.55 4.43
N ASN A 335 42.91 -8.80 4.94
CA ASN A 335 43.17 -9.08 6.35
C ASN A 335 44.51 -8.48 6.89
N PRO A 336 45.68 -8.65 6.24
CA PRO A 336 46.93 -8.00 6.68
C PRO A 336 46.85 -6.47 6.69
N ILE A 337 46.13 -5.86 5.75
CA ILE A 337 45.97 -4.39 5.66
C ILE A 337 45.12 -3.88 6.85
N MET A 338 44.05 -4.59 7.19
CA MET A 338 43.21 -4.27 8.35
C MET A 338 43.95 -4.46 9.68
N LEU A 339 44.77 -5.50 9.79
CA LEU A 339 45.64 -5.72 10.96
C LEU A 339 46.71 -4.62 11.10
N LEU A 340 47.29 -4.16 9.99
CA LEU A 340 48.23 -3.03 9.98
C LEU A 340 47.55 -1.73 10.42
N LEU A 341 46.33 -1.46 9.94
CA LEU A 341 45.56 -0.27 10.33
C LEU A 341 45.11 -0.32 11.81
N LEU A 342 44.74 -1.50 12.33
CA LEU A 342 44.51 -1.71 13.76
C LEU A 342 45.80 -1.46 14.57
N TYR A 343 46.93 -2.02 14.15
CA TYR A 343 48.22 -1.80 14.82
C TYR A 343 48.61 -0.32 14.83
N TYR A 344 48.47 0.40 13.71
CA TYR A 344 48.81 1.83 13.63
C TYR A 344 47.90 2.69 14.51
N THR A 345 46.59 2.44 14.52
CA THR A 345 45.67 3.19 15.38
C THR A 345 45.92 2.91 16.86
N LEU A 346 46.20 1.67 17.25
CA LEU A 346 46.65 1.33 18.61
C LEU A 346 48.00 1.98 18.96
N ALA A 347 49.00 1.91 18.07
CA ALA A 347 50.33 2.49 18.29
C ALA A 347 50.29 4.01 18.44
N THR A 348 49.51 4.71 17.60
CA THR A 348 49.32 6.18 17.75
C THR A 348 48.56 6.54 19.02
N LEU A 349 47.57 5.76 19.45
CA LEU A 349 46.87 5.97 20.71
C LEU A 349 47.80 5.74 21.91
N ILE A 350 48.60 4.67 21.90
CA ILE A 350 49.62 4.38 22.92
C ILE A 350 50.67 5.50 22.96
N ARG A 351 51.13 6.00 21.81
CA ARG A 351 52.06 7.14 21.72
C ARG A 351 51.49 8.40 22.37
N LEU A 352 50.21 8.71 22.12
CA LEU A 352 49.54 9.85 22.76
C LEU A 352 49.44 9.68 24.29
N TRP A 353 49.03 8.51 24.78
CA TRP A 353 48.93 8.23 26.22
C TRP A 353 50.30 8.19 26.93
N LEU A 354 51.39 7.98 26.20
CA LEU A 354 52.78 8.08 26.70
C LEU A 354 53.34 9.51 26.66
N GLN A 355 52.63 10.47 26.05
CA GLN A 355 53.04 11.87 25.93
C GLN A 355 52.37 12.80 26.96
N ASP A 356 51.25 12.37 27.58
CA ASP A 356 50.62 13.05 28.72
C ASP A 356 51.27 12.60 30.05
N PRO A 357 52.08 13.44 30.73
CA PRO A 357 52.91 13.01 31.86
C PRO A 357 52.17 12.98 33.21
N THR A 358 50.86 12.77 33.21
CA THR A 358 50.01 12.73 34.42
C THR A 358 49.47 11.32 34.65
N ASP A 359 49.63 10.82 35.88
CA ASP A 359 49.12 9.57 36.46
C ASP A 359 49.90 8.25 36.22
N THR A 360 51.00 8.22 35.46
CA THR A 360 51.75 6.97 35.17
C THR A 360 52.96 6.69 36.08
N VAL A 361 52.84 6.86 37.41
CA VAL A 361 53.92 6.56 38.39
C VAL A 361 53.46 5.64 39.53
N SER A 362 52.83 4.49 39.21
CA SER A 362 52.70 3.32 40.12
C SER A 362 52.12 2.07 39.42
N CYS A 363 52.95 1.28 38.71
CA CYS A 363 52.57 -0.11 38.36
C CYS A 363 53.70 -1.09 37.94
N LEU A 364 54.97 -0.67 37.83
CA LEU A 364 56.06 -1.56 37.35
C LEU A 364 56.52 -2.63 38.36
N TYR A 365 55.71 -2.97 39.38
CA TYR A 365 56.16 -3.74 40.55
C TYR A 365 55.19 -4.80 41.08
N CYS A 366 54.07 -5.09 40.40
CA CYS A 366 53.03 -5.95 40.99
C CYS A 366 52.31 -6.87 39.99
N ASN A 367 53.00 -7.91 39.48
CA ASN A 367 52.30 -9.13 39.03
C ASN A 367 53.13 -10.44 38.94
N THR A 368 54.33 -10.50 39.51
CA THR A 368 55.19 -11.71 39.47
C THR A 368 54.75 -12.83 40.43
N VAL A 369 53.70 -12.61 41.25
CA VAL A 369 53.34 -13.48 42.39
C VAL A 369 51.82 -13.69 42.49
N ALA A 370 51.19 -14.18 41.42
CA ALA A 370 49.73 -14.43 41.36
C ALA A 370 49.32 -15.76 40.69
N ILE A 371 50.25 -16.72 40.53
CA ILE A 371 49.95 -18.07 39.99
C ILE A 371 50.07 -19.13 41.10
N LEU A 372 49.12 -19.13 42.05
CA LEU A 372 48.74 -20.31 42.86
C LEU A 372 47.50 -19.98 43.71
N GLY A 373 46.49 -20.87 43.75
CA GLY A 373 45.34 -20.76 44.67
C GLY A 373 43.98 -21.12 44.04
N GLN A 374 43.23 -22.01 44.68
CA GLN A 374 41.85 -22.41 44.33
C GLN A 374 40.88 -21.97 45.45
N GLY A 375 39.55 -21.96 45.21
CA GLY A 375 38.57 -22.11 46.31
C GLY A 375 37.42 -21.09 46.46
N VAL A 376 36.47 -21.09 45.51
CA VAL A 376 35.02 -21.35 45.71
C VAL A 376 34.33 -21.09 47.10
N PHE A 377 33.07 -20.58 47.04
CA PHE A 377 31.98 -20.51 48.06
C PHE A 377 31.96 -19.39 49.14
N LEU A 378 31.34 -18.24 48.78
CA LEU A 378 30.18 -17.55 49.44
C LEU A 378 30.25 -17.15 50.97
N PRO A 379 29.28 -16.39 51.53
CA PRO A 379 29.63 -15.29 52.45
C PRO A 379 29.05 -15.37 53.87
N GLN A 380 29.63 -14.60 54.80
CA GLN A 380 28.84 -13.84 55.77
C GLN A 380 29.60 -12.68 56.44
N VAL A 381 28.84 -11.81 57.11
CA VAL A 381 29.28 -10.60 57.81
C VAL A 381 29.89 -10.95 59.18
N LEU A 382 30.92 -10.22 59.61
CA LEU A 382 31.21 -10.06 61.03
C LEU A 382 31.68 -8.63 61.37
N ILE A 383 31.21 -8.12 62.50
CA ILE A 383 31.53 -6.81 63.09
C ILE A 383 32.41 -7.07 64.33
N VAL A 384 33.37 -6.18 64.64
CA VAL A 384 33.74 -5.85 66.03
C VAL A 384 34.52 -4.52 66.10
N THR A 385 34.34 -3.79 67.20
CA THR A 385 34.90 -2.45 67.47
C THR A 385 35.49 -2.37 68.89
N SER A 386 36.63 -1.70 69.07
CA SER A 386 37.19 -1.23 70.37
C SER A 386 38.54 -0.53 70.10
N ASN A 387 39.00 0.57 70.72
CA ASN A 387 38.52 1.56 71.72
C ASN A 387 39.31 2.88 71.46
N GLY A 388 38.99 4.09 71.96
CA GLY A 388 37.87 4.59 72.76
C GLY A 388 38.25 5.85 73.58
N SER A 389 37.26 6.57 74.13
CA SER A 389 37.36 7.63 75.18
C SER A 389 37.83 9.07 74.75
N PRO A 390 37.66 10.13 75.58
CA PRO A 390 36.46 11.02 75.55
C PRO A 390 36.80 12.56 75.60
N PRO A 391 35.85 13.53 75.70
CA PRO A 391 34.36 13.52 75.74
C PRO A 391 33.76 14.26 74.49
N ASP A 392 32.67 15.06 74.41
CA ASP A 392 31.64 15.61 75.34
C ASP A 392 30.31 16.01 74.60
N TYR A 393 29.41 16.76 75.25
CA TYR A 393 28.05 17.20 74.81
C TYR A 393 28.01 18.68 74.28
N VAL A 394 26.96 19.22 73.62
CA VAL A 394 25.52 19.36 74.00
C VAL A 394 24.59 19.57 72.77
N HIS A 395 23.35 19.02 72.86
CA HIS A 395 22.05 19.29 72.18
C HIS A 395 21.93 20.29 70.99
N THR A 396 21.02 20.10 70.01
CA THR A 396 19.66 19.47 69.96
C THR A 396 19.34 19.05 68.48
N ASN A 397 18.25 18.38 68.03
CA ASN A 397 16.98 17.86 68.59
C ASN A 397 16.44 16.66 67.73
N GLY A 398 15.22 16.16 68.01
CA GLY A 398 14.48 15.17 67.18
C GLY A 398 12.98 15.52 67.00
N LEU A 399 12.04 14.62 66.67
CA LEU A 399 12.06 13.15 66.43
C LEU A 399 10.70 12.70 65.84
N LEU A 400 10.61 11.69 64.94
CA LEU A 400 9.54 10.66 64.94
C LEU A 400 9.64 9.56 63.84
N GLY A 401 9.69 8.29 64.28
CA GLY A 401 8.62 7.31 64.03
C GLY A 401 8.56 6.48 62.71
N LEU A 402 8.87 5.18 62.81
CA LEU A 402 8.17 4.09 62.09
C LEU A 402 6.82 3.80 62.83
N ASP A 403 5.88 2.92 62.43
CA ASP A 403 5.96 1.69 61.62
C ASP A 403 4.58 1.16 61.12
N LEU A 404 4.62 0.09 60.31
CA LEU A 404 3.63 -1.00 60.14
C LEU A 404 2.21 -0.79 59.51
N HIS A 405 2.09 -1.33 58.28
CA HIS A 405 1.05 -2.29 57.82
C HIS A 405 -0.42 -1.91 57.45
N SER A 406 -0.94 -2.76 56.55
CA SER A 406 -2.35 -3.09 56.24
C SER A 406 -3.05 -2.40 55.06
N THR A 407 -4.07 -3.10 54.51
CA THR A 407 -4.82 -2.76 53.29
C THR A 407 -6.31 -2.60 53.58
N PRO A 408 -7.04 -1.75 52.83
CA PRO A 408 -8.50 -1.80 52.77
C PRO A 408 -9.03 -2.17 51.37
N GLN A 409 -10.02 -3.07 51.33
CA GLN A 409 -11.07 -3.08 50.31
C GLN A 409 -12.12 -2.01 50.66
N TYR A 410 -12.94 -1.56 49.71
CA TYR A 410 -14.40 -1.55 49.93
C TYR A 410 -15.26 -1.46 48.66
N LYS A 411 -16.58 -1.63 48.85
CA LYS A 411 -17.67 -1.48 47.85
C LYS A 411 -18.51 -0.21 48.17
N PRO A 412 -19.51 0.19 47.35
CA PRO A 412 -19.99 1.59 47.34
C PRO A 412 -21.22 1.90 48.22
N GLY A 413 -21.35 3.18 48.61
CA GLY A 413 -22.62 3.92 48.47
C GLY A 413 -23.28 4.58 49.71
N GLN A 414 -23.40 5.91 49.68
CA GLN A 414 -24.48 6.75 50.27
C GLN A 414 -24.66 6.80 51.81
N PRO A 415 -25.46 7.75 52.36
CA PRO A 415 -25.86 9.11 51.87
C PRO A 415 -25.79 10.24 52.94
N GLY A 416 -25.90 11.51 52.49
CA GLY A 416 -26.35 12.68 53.29
C GLY A 416 -25.30 13.36 54.19
N THR A 417 -25.49 14.60 54.66
CA THR A 417 -26.57 15.59 54.39
C THR A 417 -26.06 17.02 54.66
N ASP A 418 -26.66 18.03 53.99
CA ASP A 418 -26.72 19.48 54.22
C ASP A 418 -25.74 20.20 55.19
N LEU A 419 -25.12 21.30 54.71
CA LEU A 419 -25.57 22.69 54.97
C LEU A 419 -24.83 23.68 54.03
N GLY A 420 -25.28 24.95 53.93
CA GLY A 420 -24.63 25.97 53.09
C GLY A 420 -24.82 27.41 53.58
N TYR A 421 -24.28 28.38 52.82
CA TYR A 421 -24.21 29.84 53.11
C TYR A 421 -23.27 30.21 54.29
N LEU A 422 -22.56 31.36 54.33
CA LEU A 422 -22.50 32.56 53.47
C LEU A 422 -21.09 33.23 53.52
N LYS A 423 -20.63 33.76 52.37
CA LYS A 423 -19.86 35.02 52.12
C LYS A 423 -18.85 35.59 53.16
N GLU A 424 -17.65 35.93 52.69
CA GLU A 424 -16.98 37.22 52.99
C GLU A 424 -15.97 37.66 51.90
N GLU A 425 -15.57 38.95 51.91
CA GLU A 425 -14.79 39.71 50.90
C GLU A 425 -13.93 40.76 51.66
N MET A 426 -12.75 41.26 51.26
CA MET A 426 -11.89 41.18 50.05
C MET A 426 -10.39 41.29 50.53
N ASP A 427 -9.31 41.06 49.78
CA ASP A 427 -8.60 41.93 48.81
C ASP A 427 -7.36 41.16 48.29
N ALA A 428 -7.04 41.06 46.98
CA ALA A 428 -6.46 42.05 46.05
C ALA A 428 -4.91 42.16 46.12
N GLY A 429 -4.18 41.76 45.06
CA GLY A 429 -2.72 41.93 45.01
C GLY A 429 -1.87 41.05 44.08
N ALA A 430 -2.26 40.78 42.83
CA ALA A 430 -1.33 40.23 41.81
C ALA A 430 -1.79 40.56 40.38
N MET A 431 -1.03 41.40 39.67
CA MET A 431 -1.31 41.83 38.29
C MET A 431 -0.10 41.50 37.40
N ALA A 432 -0.34 41.32 36.09
CA ALA A 432 0.64 41.27 35.00
C ALA A 432 1.83 40.29 35.12
N TRP A 433 1.74 39.16 34.40
CA TRP A 433 2.53 38.95 33.17
C TRP A 433 2.04 37.68 32.44
N ALA A 434 1.23 37.87 31.40
CA ALA A 434 0.78 36.81 30.49
C ALA A 434 1.04 37.25 29.03
N THR A 435 2.31 37.49 28.71
CA THR A 435 2.77 37.75 27.34
C THR A 435 2.77 36.48 26.48
N ALA A 436 2.78 36.66 25.16
CA ALA A 436 2.46 35.62 24.18
C ALA A 436 3.34 34.35 24.25
N PRO A 437 2.81 33.16 23.87
CA PRO A 437 3.59 31.93 23.80
C PRO A 437 4.63 32.01 22.66
N GLY A 438 5.91 32.21 23.03
CA GLY A 438 7.02 32.28 22.08
C GLY A 438 7.24 30.96 21.33
N GLU A 439 7.63 31.07 20.06
CA GLU A 439 7.71 29.98 19.08
C GLU A 439 8.63 28.82 19.51
N GLY A 440 9.63 29.10 20.37
CA GLY A 440 10.54 28.09 20.93
C GLY A 440 9.83 26.98 21.73
N MET A 441 8.74 27.29 22.44
CA MET A 441 8.01 26.31 23.26
C MET A 441 7.30 25.25 22.40
N ALA A 442 6.76 25.66 21.25
CA ALA A 442 6.18 24.75 20.27
C ALA A 442 7.26 23.86 19.63
N ARG A 443 8.43 24.42 19.31
CA ARG A 443 9.57 23.70 18.74
C ARG A 443 10.12 22.63 19.70
N ALA A 444 10.21 22.94 20.99
CA ALA A 444 10.59 21.98 22.02
C ALA A 444 9.60 20.79 22.12
N ASN A 445 8.29 21.08 22.16
CA ASN A 445 7.26 20.03 22.19
C ASN A 445 7.24 19.17 20.92
N ALA A 446 7.52 19.76 19.75
CA ALA A 446 7.67 19.02 18.49
C ALA A 446 8.89 18.07 18.54
N VAL A 447 10.05 18.55 19.01
CA VAL A 447 11.27 17.73 19.16
C VAL A 447 11.07 16.59 20.17
N VAL A 448 10.45 16.85 21.32
CA VAL A 448 10.12 15.80 22.31
C VAL A 448 9.13 14.78 21.76
N THR A 449 8.16 15.21 20.94
CA THR A 449 7.19 14.30 20.29
C THR A 449 7.87 13.45 19.20
N ALA A 450 8.76 14.05 18.40
CA ALA A 450 9.58 13.35 17.42
C ALA A 450 10.51 12.33 18.08
N PHE A 451 11.19 12.70 19.18
CA PHE A 451 12.04 11.78 19.94
C PHE A 451 11.24 10.63 20.55
N ARG A 452 10.04 10.90 21.07
CA ARG A 452 9.11 9.86 21.56
C ARG A 452 8.65 8.92 20.43
N PHE A 453 8.46 9.43 19.21
CA PHE A 453 8.18 8.61 18.03
C PHE A 453 9.40 7.76 17.63
N ILE A 454 10.60 8.35 17.59
CA ILE A 454 11.86 7.63 17.29
C ILE A 454 12.09 6.50 18.30
N MET A 455 11.91 6.75 19.61
CA MET A 455 12.00 5.72 20.65
C MET A 455 10.93 4.62 20.53
N LYS A 456 9.75 4.93 19.98
CA LYS A 456 8.72 3.92 19.65
C LYS A 456 9.11 3.11 18.41
N GLN A 457 9.73 3.73 17.41
CA GLN A 457 10.16 3.04 16.20
C GLN A 457 11.41 2.17 16.44
N SER A 458 12.38 2.62 17.23
CA SER A 458 13.56 1.79 17.58
C SER A 458 13.16 0.50 18.31
N TYR A 459 12.17 0.58 19.20
CA TYR A 459 11.53 -0.58 19.83
C TYR A 459 10.88 -1.53 18.80
N ILE A 460 10.11 -1.02 17.85
CA ILE A 460 9.46 -1.82 16.80
C ILE A 460 10.52 -2.48 15.89
N CYS A 461 11.55 -1.75 15.47
CA CYS A 461 12.65 -2.29 14.68
C CYS A 461 13.41 -3.40 15.41
N ALA A 462 13.65 -3.25 16.72
CA ALA A 462 14.31 -4.29 17.53
C ALA A 462 13.46 -5.58 17.63
N LEU A 463 12.14 -5.46 17.77
CA LEU A 463 11.24 -6.63 17.74
C LEU A 463 11.26 -7.34 16.37
N ILE A 464 11.20 -6.58 15.27
CA ILE A 464 11.27 -7.14 13.91
C ILE A 464 12.63 -7.84 13.69
N ALA A 465 13.73 -7.22 14.12
CA ALA A 465 15.07 -7.81 14.02
C ALA A 465 15.19 -9.15 14.78
N MET A 466 14.62 -9.25 15.99
CA MET A 466 14.57 -10.52 16.73
C MET A 466 13.74 -11.59 16.02
N MET A 467 12.60 -11.22 15.40
CA MET A 467 11.81 -12.16 14.60
C MET A 467 12.56 -12.67 13.36
N VAL A 468 13.33 -11.81 12.68
CA VAL A 468 14.15 -12.20 11.51
C VAL A 468 15.34 -13.08 11.92
N SER A 469 16.00 -12.79 13.04
CA SER A 469 17.10 -13.62 13.58
C SER A 469 16.62 -15.03 13.99
N LEU A 470 15.39 -15.14 14.49
CA LEU A 470 14.71 -16.42 14.72
C LEU A 470 14.57 -17.25 13.43
N CYS A 471 14.30 -16.62 12.27
CA CYS A 471 14.22 -17.35 10.99
C CYS A 471 15.57 -17.93 10.52
N LEU A 472 16.70 -17.30 10.84
CA LEU A 472 18.04 -17.83 10.48
C LEU A 472 18.49 -19.00 11.38
N SER A 473 18.03 -19.04 12.63
CA SER A 473 18.51 -20.01 13.64
C SER A 473 17.69 -21.31 13.73
N VAL A 474 16.64 -21.46 12.92
CA VAL A 474 15.81 -22.69 12.83
C VAL A 474 16.62 -23.92 12.38
N CYS A 475 17.69 -23.74 11.60
CA CYS A 475 18.52 -24.84 11.09
C CYS A 475 19.33 -25.61 12.16
N LEU A 476 19.36 -25.15 13.42
CA LEU A 476 20.15 -25.80 14.49
C LEU A 476 19.41 -25.99 15.83
N SER A 477 18.15 -25.54 15.96
CA SER A 477 17.46 -25.42 17.26
C SER A 477 16.23 -26.33 17.47
N VAL A 478 16.00 -27.29 16.56
CA VAL A 478 14.84 -28.21 16.56
C VAL A 478 14.65 -28.97 17.88
N CYS A 479 15.75 -29.28 18.59
CA CYS A 479 15.71 -30.05 19.85
C CYS A 479 15.33 -29.24 21.10
N LEU A 480 15.20 -27.91 21.01
CA LEU A 480 14.92 -27.02 22.17
C LEU A 480 13.70 -26.10 21.97
N SER A 481 13.29 -25.84 20.73
CA SER A 481 12.19 -24.91 20.41
C SER A 481 10.81 -25.40 20.85
N VAL A 482 10.57 -26.72 20.89
CA VAL A 482 9.25 -27.31 21.23
C VAL A 482 8.82 -26.96 22.66
N CYS A 483 9.75 -27.04 23.63
CA CYS A 483 9.43 -26.79 25.04
C CYS A 483 9.27 -25.30 25.37
N LEU A 484 9.94 -24.40 24.65
CA LEU A 484 9.85 -22.96 24.88
C LEU A 484 8.71 -22.29 24.09
N SER A 485 8.42 -22.74 22.88
CA SER A 485 7.41 -22.11 22.00
C SER A 485 5.98 -22.22 22.55
N VAL A 486 5.61 -23.33 23.18
CA VAL A 486 4.30 -23.47 23.86
C VAL A 486 4.19 -22.50 25.03
N CYS A 487 5.23 -22.41 25.86
CA CYS A 487 5.27 -21.50 27.00
C CYS A 487 5.24 -20.02 26.59
N LEU A 488 6.03 -19.62 25.59
CA LEU A 488 6.03 -18.22 25.11
C LEU A 488 4.77 -17.85 24.33
N SER A 489 4.18 -18.75 23.54
CA SER A 489 2.96 -18.42 22.78
C SER A 489 1.74 -18.20 23.69
N VAL A 490 1.55 -19.05 24.71
CA VAL A 490 0.52 -18.85 25.74
C VAL A 490 0.77 -17.54 26.51
N CYS A 491 2.02 -17.26 26.89
CA CYS A 491 2.37 -15.99 27.53
C CYS A 491 2.11 -14.77 26.63
N LEU A 492 2.45 -14.79 25.34
CA LEU A 492 2.19 -13.68 24.42
C LEU A 492 0.70 -13.42 24.24
N CYS A 493 -0.12 -14.47 24.08
CA CYS A 493 -1.57 -14.34 23.95
C CYS A 493 -2.21 -13.69 25.19
N ILE A 494 -1.68 -13.95 26.39
CA ILE A 494 -2.13 -13.31 27.63
C ILE A 494 -1.57 -11.88 27.78
N VAL A 495 -0.31 -11.65 27.40
CA VAL A 495 0.36 -10.33 27.50
C VAL A 495 -0.25 -9.29 26.57
N CYS A 496 -0.74 -9.67 25.38
CA CYS A 496 -1.47 -8.76 24.49
C CYS A 496 -2.77 -8.20 25.09
N VAL A 497 -3.26 -8.72 26.22
CA VAL A 497 -4.52 -8.30 26.86
C VAL A 497 -4.30 -7.43 28.11
N LEU A 498 -3.12 -7.42 28.74
CA LEU A 498 -2.85 -6.68 29.99
C LEU A 498 -1.74 -5.61 29.84
N CYS A 499 -2.14 -4.38 29.50
CA CYS A 499 -1.26 -3.27 29.10
C CYS A 499 -0.46 -2.56 30.24
N VAL A 500 -0.31 -3.13 31.45
CA VAL A 500 0.09 -2.37 32.65
C VAL A 500 1.35 -2.88 33.39
N ARG A 501 1.97 -4.01 33.00
CA ARG A 501 3.18 -4.56 33.69
C ARG A 501 4.40 -4.78 32.78
N VAL A 502 4.61 -3.88 31.82
CA VAL A 502 5.64 -4.03 30.78
C VAL A 502 7.08 -3.91 31.31
N LEU A 503 7.38 -2.92 32.17
CA LEU A 503 8.76 -2.47 32.38
C LEU A 503 9.69 -3.48 33.08
N CYS A 504 9.20 -4.17 34.12
CA CYS A 504 10.04 -5.04 34.97
C CYS A 504 10.28 -6.43 34.35
N VAL A 505 9.31 -6.97 33.61
CA VAL A 505 9.50 -8.22 32.86
C VAL A 505 10.37 -7.98 31.63
N TYR A 506 10.25 -6.82 30.97
CA TYR A 506 11.02 -6.50 29.78
C TYR A 506 12.53 -6.35 30.06
N SER A 507 12.94 -5.82 31.21
CA SER A 507 14.37 -5.75 31.56
C SER A 507 14.99 -7.14 31.81
N LEU A 508 14.25 -8.05 32.46
CA LEU A 508 14.66 -9.46 32.60
C LEU A 508 14.67 -10.19 31.25
N SER A 509 13.64 -10.02 30.42
CA SER A 509 13.60 -10.70 29.11
C SER A 509 14.64 -10.15 28.14
N LEU A 510 14.94 -8.85 28.17
CA LEU A 510 15.98 -8.24 27.33
C LEU A 510 17.38 -8.69 27.76
N SER A 511 17.67 -8.73 29.07
CA SER A 511 18.95 -9.24 29.56
C SER A 511 19.13 -10.73 29.33
N PHE A 512 18.08 -11.55 29.47
CA PHE A 512 18.08 -12.96 29.10
C PHE A 512 18.21 -13.18 27.58
N SER A 513 17.57 -12.33 26.76
CA SER A 513 17.70 -12.39 25.30
C SER A 513 19.09 -11.96 24.83
N LEU A 514 19.72 -11.00 25.51
CA LEU A 514 21.11 -10.60 25.26
C LEU A 514 22.10 -11.70 25.65
N THR A 515 21.94 -12.38 26.79
CA THR A 515 22.85 -13.50 27.13
C THR A 515 22.62 -14.71 26.21
N LEU A 516 21.37 -14.97 25.79
CA LEU A 516 21.05 -16.00 24.80
C LEU A 516 21.59 -15.64 23.40
N SER A 517 21.50 -14.39 22.96
CA SER A 517 22.04 -13.96 21.66
C SER A 517 23.56 -13.96 21.64
N HIS A 518 24.23 -13.53 22.72
CA HIS A 518 25.69 -13.63 22.81
C HIS A 518 26.15 -15.09 22.83
N SER A 519 25.51 -15.98 23.60
CA SER A 519 25.87 -17.40 23.60
C SER A 519 25.55 -18.11 22.27
N LEU A 520 24.51 -17.69 21.54
CA LEU A 520 24.27 -18.13 20.16
C LEU A 520 25.29 -17.56 19.17
N CYS A 521 25.77 -16.33 19.34
CA CYS A 521 26.84 -15.76 18.50
C CYS A 521 28.24 -16.36 18.77
N LEU A 522 28.45 -17.06 19.89
CA LEU A 522 29.68 -17.82 20.14
C LEU A 522 29.75 -19.13 19.32
N LEU A 523 28.62 -19.67 18.86
CA LEU A 523 28.59 -20.94 18.12
C LEU A 523 29.11 -20.83 16.66
N PRO A 524 28.66 -19.88 15.82
CA PRO A 524 29.08 -19.77 14.43
C PRO A 524 30.59 -19.67 14.22
N PRO A 525 31.37 -18.86 14.98
CA PRO A 525 32.82 -18.80 14.79
C PRO A 525 33.52 -20.14 15.04
N LEU A 526 33.07 -20.90 16.05
CA LEU A 526 33.63 -22.21 16.39
C LEU A 526 33.25 -23.30 15.37
N LEU A 527 32.08 -23.18 14.72
CA LEU A 527 31.62 -24.10 13.69
C LEU A 527 32.18 -23.75 12.28
N SER A 528 32.36 -22.47 11.97
CA SER A 528 32.86 -22.00 10.67
C SER A 528 34.35 -22.33 10.42
N LEU A 529 35.08 -22.72 11.45
CA LEU A 529 36.50 -23.09 11.42
C LEU A 529 36.86 -24.25 10.46
N SER A 530 35.86 -24.91 9.85
CA SER A 530 36.04 -26.10 9.00
C SER A 530 35.42 -26.04 7.59
N SER A 531 34.53 -25.08 7.26
CA SER A 531 33.97 -24.98 5.90
C SER A 531 33.30 -23.63 5.57
N SER A 532 33.61 -23.12 4.37
CA SER A 532 33.03 -21.93 3.70
C SER A 532 33.34 -20.55 4.32
N PRO A 533 34.32 -19.78 3.78
CA PRO A 533 34.60 -18.42 4.23
C PRO A 533 33.77 -17.38 3.45
N SER A 534 32.69 -16.89 4.07
CA SER A 534 32.04 -15.65 3.61
C SER A 534 31.67 -14.76 4.81
N PRO A 535 32.08 -13.47 4.83
CA PRO A 535 31.79 -12.59 5.96
C PRO A 535 30.35 -12.05 5.95
N LEU A 536 29.66 -12.10 4.81
CA LEU A 536 28.30 -11.59 4.60
C LEU A 536 27.25 -12.06 5.64
N PRO A 537 27.09 -13.36 5.98
CA PRO A 537 26.14 -13.81 7.00
C PRO A 537 26.50 -13.30 8.42
N LEU A 538 27.78 -13.21 8.77
CA LEU A 538 28.23 -12.61 10.03
C LEU A 538 27.92 -11.11 10.05
N LEU A 539 28.21 -10.39 8.96
CA LEU A 539 27.95 -8.96 8.84
C LEU A 539 26.44 -8.66 8.90
N LEU A 540 25.59 -9.54 8.34
CA LEU A 540 24.12 -9.49 8.51
C LEU A 540 23.67 -9.75 9.96
N SER A 541 24.34 -10.64 10.69
CA SER A 541 24.04 -10.87 12.12
C SER A 541 24.42 -9.67 13.00
N LEU A 542 25.49 -8.95 12.67
CA LEU A 542 25.86 -7.69 13.34
C LEU A 542 25.06 -6.46 12.85
N SER A 543 24.56 -6.46 11.61
CA SER A 543 23.74 -5.35 11.08
C SER A 543 22.26 -5.47 11.46
N SER A 544 21.84 -6.59 12.07
CA SER A 544 20.59 -6.59 12.84
C SER A 544 20.75 -5.57 13.98
N PRO A 545 19.87 -4.55 14.08
CA PRO A 545 20.19 -3.36 14.85
C PRO A 545 20.34 -3.66 16.35
N SER A 546 21.56 -3.49 16.86
CA SER A 546 21.76 -3.21 18.27
C SER A 546 20.93 -1.97 18.63
N PRO A 547 20.15 -1.99 19.72
CA PRO A 547 19.34 -0.83 20.08
C PRO A 547 20.27 0.36 20.34
N PRO A 548 19.97 1.55 19.79
CA PRO A 548 20.82 2.72 19.98
C PRO A 548 20.93 3.04 21.48
N LEU A 549 22.11 3.48 21.91
CA LEU A 549 22.28 4.14 23.20
C LEU A 549 21.82 5.60 23.08
N PRO A 550 20.71 5.99 23.74
CA PRO A 550 20.63 7.29 24.37
C PRO A 550 20.50 7.16 25.89
N LEU A 551 20.90 8.22 26.59
CA LEU A 551 20.90 8.29 28.05
C LEU A 551 19.48 8.19 28.63
N LEU A 552 19.37 7.65 29.85
CA LEU A 552 18.18 7.68 30.67
C LEU A 552 18.24 8.91 31.62
N PRO A 553 17.52 10.01 31.36
CA PRO A 553 17.34 11.07 32.34
C PRO A 553 16.31 10.65 33.42
N PRO A 554 16.41 11.16 34.65
CA PRO A 554 15.42 10.94 35.71
C PRO A 554 14.22 11.90 35.60
N LEU A 555 13.24 11.69 36.50
CA LEU A 555 12.00 12.47 36.73
C LEU A 555 10.89 12.39 35.65
N PRO A 556 9.62 12.69 36.00
CA PRO A 556 8.96 12.53 37.30
C PRO A 556 7.69 11.66 37.22
N SER A 557 7.10 11.34 38.38
CA SER A 557 5.76 10.74 38.49
C SER A 557 4.64 11.80 38.46
N LEU A 558 3.40 11.35 38.20
CA LEU A 558 2.17 12.15 37.97
C LEU A 558 2.12 12.78 36.55
N LEU A 559 0.96 12.96 35.90
CA LEU A 559 -0.44 12.69 36.29
C LEU A 559 -1.19 11.97 35.14
N SER A 560 -2.30 11.30 35.45
CA SER A 560 -3.13 10.57 34.47
C SER A 560 -3.95 11.46 33.54
N SER A 561 -4.07 11.05 32.27
CA SER A 561 -5.05 11.55 31.29
C SER A 561 -5.52 10.39 30.38
N PRO A 562 -6.71 10.49 29.75
CA PRO A 562 -7.48 9.29 29.38
C PRO A 562 -7.18 8.69 27.99
N SER A 563 -7.62 7.45 27.81
CA SER A 563 -7.59 6.70 26.54
C SER A 563 -8.55 7.27 25.48
N PRO A 564 -8.24 7.13 24.18
CA PRO A 564 -9.17 7.47 23.11
C PRO A 564 -10.39 6.50 23.09
N PRO A 565 -11.57 6.95 22.63
CA PRO A 565 -12.75 6.12 22.57
C PRO A 565 -12.68 5.11 21.42
N LEU A 566 -12.90 3.83 21.72
CA LEU A 566 -13.31 2.83 20.74
C LEU A 566 -14.72 3.16 20.22
N PRO A 567 -15.04 2.90 18.93
CA PRO A 567 -16.39 3.09 18.40
C PRO A 567 -17.35 2.03 18.94
N LEU A 568 -17.93 2.28 20.12
CA LEU A 568 -18.95 1.45 20.73
C LEU A 568 -20.26 1.53 19.94
N LEU A 569 -20.47 0.56 19.05
CA LEU A 569 -21.73 0.33 18.34
C LEU A 569 -22.67 -0.55 19.19
N SER A 570 -22.82 -0.17 20.47
CA SER A 570 -23.65 -0.88 21.46
C SER A 570 -24.98 -0.16 21.67
N LEU A 571 -26.09 -0.89 21.47
CA LEU A 571 -27.43 -0.35 21.65
C LEU A 571 -27.76 -0.23 23.15
N SER A 572 -27.93 1.00 23.65
CA SER A 572 -28.38 1.29 25.02
C SER A 572 -29.54 2.31 25.03
N SER A 573 -30.30 2.35 26.11
CA SER A 573 -31.70 2.81 26.13
C SER A 573 -31.94 4.23 26.68
N SER A 574 -32.97 4.88 26.12
CA SER A 574 -33.81 5.97 26.68
C SER A 574 -33.14 7.27 27.18
N PRO A 575 -33.40 8.43 26.55
CA PRO A 575 -33.03 9.75 27.08
C PRO A 575 -34.18 10.45 27.84
N SER A 576 -33.82 11.41 28.70
CA SER A 576 -34.70 12.44 29.26
C SER A 576 -34.37 13.83 28.69
N PRO A 577 -35.33 14.76 28.54
CA PRO A 577 -35.13 16.02 27.82
C PRO A 577 -34.53 17.15 28.66
N SER A 578 -33.83 18.07 28.00
CA SER A 578 -33.44 19.40 28.52
C SER A 578 -33.53 20.47 27.40
N PRO A 579 -33.73 21.76 27.73
CA PRO A 579 -34.12 22.78 26.75
C PRO A 579 -32.95 23.44 26.00
N PRO A 580 -33.19 24.06 24.82
CA PRO A 580 -32.17 24.73 24.03
C PRO A 580 -31.83 26.15 24.55
N PRO A 581 -30.57 26.61 24.39
CA PRO A 581 -30.18 27.98 24.71
C PRO A 581 -30.49 28.98 23.58
N SER A 582 -30.81 30.22 23.94
CA SER A 582 -31.00 31.37 23.04
C SER A 582 -29.68 32.06 22.67
N PRO A 583 -29.59 32.75 21.51
CA PRO A 583 -28.40 33.50 21.12
C PRO A 583 -28.24 34.82 21.91
N LEU A 584 -26.98 35.24 22.11
CA LEU A 584 -26.58 36.54 22.67
C LEU A 584 -25.50 37.20 21.79
N PRO A 585 -25.27 38.53 21.90
CA PRO A 585 -24.97 39.34 20.71
C PRO A 585 -23.48 39.52 20.37
N LEU A 586 -23.22 39.82 19.10
CA LEU A 586 -21.97 40.43 18.66
C LEU A 586 -21.90 41.89 19.17
N LEU A 587 -20.78 42.24 19.79
CA LEU A 587 -20.47 43.61 20.21
C LEU A 587 -19.16 44.07 19.55
N SER A 588 -19.16 45.28 18.99
CA SER A 588 -18.11 45.80 18.13
C SER A 588 -16.90 46.33 18.89
N LEU A 589 -15.69 46.13 18.37
CA LEU A 589 -14.48 46.87 18.77
C LEU A 589 -13.76 47.46 17.55
N SER A 590 -13.10 48.61 17.77
CA SER A 590 -12.36 49.40 16.78
C SER A 590 -10.87 48.98 16.66
N PRO A 591 -10.16 49.37 15.58
CA PRO A 591 -8.87 48.76 15.21
C PRO A 591 -7.61 49.42 15.83
N PRO A 592 -6.49 48.68 15.95
CA PRO A 592 -5.15 49.23 16.16
C PRO A 592 -4.40 49.52 14.84
N SER A 593 -3.26 50.22 14.94
CA SER A 593 -2.46 50.76 13.83
C SER A 593 -1.27 49.88 13.37
N LEU A 594 -0.69 50.25 12.22
CA LEU A 594 0.60 49.88 11.58
C LEU A 594 1.59 49.03 12.41
N LEU A 595 2.29 47.99 11.93
CA LEU A 595 2.45 47.28 10.62
C LEU A 595 2.93 45.82 10.96
N PRO A 596 3.62 44.97 10.14
CA PRO A 596 3.95 44.97 8.70
C PRO A 596 3.20 43.92 7.85
N ASP A 597 3.10 44.16 6.55
CA ASP A 597 2.08 43.55 5.66
C ASP A 597 2.49 42.22 4.97
N LEU A 598 3.14 41.31 5.69
CA LEU A 598 3.45 39.96 5.19
C LEU A 598 2.81 38.84 6.02
N ARG A 599 2.78 38.98 7.36
CA ARG A 599 2.14 38.01 8.27
C ARG A 599 0.61 38.06 8.18
N SER A 600 0.06 39.21 7.81
CA SER A 600 -1.36 39.48 7.55
C SER A 600 -1.96 38.53 6.51
N LYS A 601 -1.29 38.39 5.36
CA LYS A 601 -1.80 37.69 4.17
C LYS A 601 -1.99 36.20 4.41
N TRP A 602 -1.00 35.53 4.99
CA TRP A 602 -1.12 34.10 5.34
C TRP A 602 -2.18 33.83 6.41
N TYR A 603 -2.30 34.69 7.43
CA TYR A 603 -3.36 34.54 8.43
C TYR A 603 -4.76 34.72 7.81
N LEU A 604 -4.94 35.73 6.95
CA LEU A 604 -6.20 35.97 6.23
C LEU A 604 -6.54 34.84 5.25
N VAL A 605 -5.54 34.26 4.59
CA VAL A 605 -5.72 33.09 3.70
C VAL A 605 -6.10 31.85 4.51
N VAL A 606 -5.44 31.59 5.64
CA VAL A 606 -5.80 30.48 6.54
C VAL A 606 -7.21 30.65 7.11
N ASP A 607 -7.60 31.84 7.55
CA ASP A 607 -8.95 32.12 8.06
C ASP A 607 -10.04 31.97 6.98
N ARG A 608 -9.79 32.46 5.77
CA ARG A 608 -10.67 32.21 4.62
C ARG A 608 -10.75 30.71 4.28
N LEU A 609 -9.63 29.99 4.36
CA LEU A 609 -9.59 28.54 4.13
C LEU A 609 -10.29 27.74 5.24
N THR A 610 -10.19 28.13 6.52
CA THR A 610 -10.92 27.44 7.61
C THR A 610 -12.43 27.70 7.51
N VAL A 611 -12.87 28.92 7.18
CA VAL A 611 -14.29 29.22 6.92
C VAL A 611 -14.81 28.44 5.70
N LEU A 612 -14.04 28.37 4.61
CA LEU A 612 -14.37 27.54 3.45
C LEU A 612 -14.39 26.04 3.80
N PHE A 613 -13.45 25.57 4.61
CA PHE A 613 -13.35 24.17 5.04
C PHE A 613 -14.49 23.78 6.00
N LEU A 614 -14.89 24.65 6.92
CA LEU A 614 -16.07 24.45 7.77
C LEU A 614 -17.36 24.39 6.92
N LYS A 615 -17.50 25.28 5.93
CA LYS A 615 -18.64 25.25 5.00
C LYS A 615 -18.61 24.00 4.10
N PHE A 616 -17.43 23.56 3.68
CA PHE A 616 -17.24 22.30 2.96
C PHE A 616 -17.59 21.08 3.82
N LEU A 617 -17.16 21.03 5.09
CA LEU A 617 -17.55 19.99 6.03
C LEU A 617 -19.06 19.96 6.28
N GLN A 618 -19.71 21.12 6.38
CA GLN A 618 -21.16 21.22 6.51
C GLN A 618 -21.88 20.65 5.27
N TYR A 619 -21.44 21.02 4.05
CA TYR A 619 -21.97 20.42 2.82
C TYR A 619 -21.65 18.92 2.71
N PHE A 620 -20.47 18.47 3.14
CA PHE A 620 -20.10 17.06 3.13
C PHE A 620 -20.96 16.25 4.11
N GLN A 621 -21.28 16.78 5.28
CA GLN A 621 -22.22 16.17 6.23
C GLN A 621 -23.64 16.10 5.64
N GLN A 622 -24.14 17.17 5.01
CA GLN A 622 -25.43 17.16 4.31
C GLN A 622 -25.47 16.15 3.16
N LEU A 623 -24.39 16.08 2.36
CA LEU A 623 -24.24 15.10 1.28
C LEU A 623 -24.20 13.67 1.83
N GLN A 624 -23.44 13.42 2.89
CA GLN A 624 -23.36 12.11 3.56
C GLN A 624 -24.75 11.66 4.04
N LEU A 625 -25.50 12.53 4.73
CA LEU A 625 -26.86 12.21 5.18
C LEU A 625 -27.81 11.92 3.99
N THR A 626 -27.72 12.72 2.93
CA THR A 626 -28.50 12.53 1.69
C THR A 626 -28.16 11.19 1.02
N VAL A 627 -26.88 10.79 1.00
CA VAL A 627 -26.43 9.51 0.44
C VAL A 627 -26.91 8.33 1.29
N TRP A 628 -26.79 8.38 2.63
CA TRP A 628 -27.31 7.31 3.50
C TRP A 628 -28.84 7.18 3.39
N TRP A 629 -29.57 8.28 3.21
CA TRP A 629 -31.02 8.27 2.98
C TRP A 629 -31.38 7.66 1.62
N LEU A 630 -30.72 8.10 0.54
CA LEU A 630 -30.91 7.54 -0.80
C LEU A 630 -30.59 6.04 -0.84
N LEU A 631 -29.55 5.60 -0.13
CA LEU A 631 -29.20 4.19 0.03
C LEU A 631 -30.30 3.41 0.73
N GLU A 632 -30.83 3.86 1.88
CA GLU A 632 -31.93 3.18 2.58
C GLU A 632 -33.18 3.01 1.69
N LEU A 633 -33.47 4.00 0.84
CA LEU A 633 -34.58 4.01 -0.11
C LEU A 633 -34.39 3.08 -1.33
N HIS A 634 -33.15 2.79 -1.73
CA HIS A 634 -32.84 2.07 -2.98
C HIS A 634 -32.06 0.75 -2.82
N ILE A 635 -31.49 0.45 -1.65
CA ILE A 635 -30.59 -0.70 -1.46
C ILE A 635 -31.19 -2.04 -1.89
N ILE A 636 -32.45 -2.32 -1.54
CA ILE A 636 -33.16 -3.54 -1.93
C ILE A 636 -33.19 -3.72 -3.45
N LYS A 637 -33.35 -2.62 -4.20
CA LYS A 637 -33.36 -2.60 -5.68
C LYS A 637 -31.96 -2.92 -6.23
N ILE A 638 -30.91 -2.38 -5.60
CA ILE A 638 -29.51 -2.58 -5.99
C ILE A 638 -29.08 -4.04 -5.71
N VAL A 639 -29.32 -4.54 -4.50
CA VAL A 639 -28.96 -5.89 -4.04
C VAL A 639 -29.65 -6.96 -4.90
N SER A 640 -30.97 -6.87 -5.08
CA SER A 640 -31.72 -7.83 -5.91
C SER A 640 -31.26 -7.82 -7.37
N SER A 641 -31.06 -6.63 -7.96
CA SER A 641 -30.58 -6.51 -9.35
C SER A 641 -29.19 -7.12 -9.54
N TYR A 642 -28.27 -6.89 -8.61
CA TYR A 642 -26.91 -7.44 -8.68
C TYR A 642 -26.91 -8.97 -8.53
N ILE A 643 -27.67 -9.50 -7.58
CA ILE A 643 -27.75 -10.95 -7.32
C ILE A 643 -28.36 -11.68 -8.52
N ILE A 644 -29.42 -11.13 -9.14
CA ILE A 644 -30.02 -11.72 -10.35
C ILE A 644 -29.08 -11.59 -11.55
N TRP A 645 -28.39 -10.45 -11.72
CA TRP A 645 -27.37 -10.29 -12.77
C TRP A 645 -26.24 -11.32 -12.67
N VAL A 646 -25.70 -11.57 -11.47
CA VAL A 646 -24.71 -12.63 -11.25
C VAL A 646 -25.30 -14.02 -11.55
N SER A 647 -26.52 -14.29 -11.08
CA SER A 647 -27.20 -15.58 -11.28
C SER A 647 -27.45 -15.87 -12.77
N VAL A 648 -27.81 -14.85 -13.56
CA VAL A 648 -27.99 -14.93 -15.02
C VAL A 648 -26.67 -15.07 -15.76
N LYS A 649 -25.61 -14.37 -15.32
CA LYS A 649 -24.27 -14.43 -15.95
C LYS A 649 -23.57 -15.77 -15.72
N GLU A 650 -23.78 -16.40 -14.56
CA GLU A 650 -23.27 -17.75 -14.24
C GLU A 650 -24.44 -18.72 -13.96
N VAL A 651 -25.12 -19.17 -15.02
CA VAL A 651 -26.19 -20.18 -14.91
C VAL A 651 -25.65 -21.45 -14.27
N SER A 652 -26.20 -21.83 -13.12
CA SER A 652 -25.78 -22.98 -12.33
C SER A 652 -26.85 -23.37 -11.30
N LEU A 653 -26.82 -24.61 -10.82
CA LEU A 653 -27.74 -25.06 -9.76
C LEU A 653 -27.60 -24.24 -8.47
N PHE A 654 -26.37 -23.91 -8.06
CA PHE A 654 -26.13 -23.11 -6.86
C PHE A 654 -26.78 -21.71 -6.93
N ASN A 655 -26.74 -21.06 -8.09
CA ASN A 655 -27.34 -19.73 -8.26
C ASN A 655 -28.87 -19.74 -8.36
N TYR A 656 -29.52 -20.90 -8.52
CA TYR A 656 -30.98 -21.00 -8.54
C TYR A 656 -31.60 -20.56 -7.21
N VAL A 657 -30.96 -20.89 -6.07
CA VAL A 657 -31.45 -20.53 -4.73
C VAL A 657 -31.53 -19.02 -4.55
N PHE A 658 -30.55 -18.27 -5.09
CA PHE A 658 -30.57 -16.81 -5.09
C PHE A 658 -31.74 -16.25 -5.89
N LEU A 659 -31.98 -16.78 -7.08
CA LEU A 659 -33.05 -16.32 -7.97
C LEU A 659 -34.43 -16.61 -7.39
N VAL A 660 -34.67 -17.81 -6.85
CA VAL A 660 -35.93 -18.17 -6.17
C VAL A 660 -36.16 -17.25 -4.95
N SER A 661 -35.13 -17.03 -4.13
CA SER A 661 -35.24 -16.18 -2.93
C SER A 661 -35.67 -14.75 -3.29
N TRP A 662 -35.03 -14.12 -4.28
CA TRP A 662 -35.35 -12.74 -4.65
C TRP A 662 -36.60 -12.60 -5.52
N ALA A 663 -36.93 -13.58 -6.36
CA ALA A 663 -38.15 -13.57 -7.17
C ALA A 663 -39.42 -13.53 -6.30
N PHE A 664 -39.43 -14.20 -5.15
CA PHE A 664 -40.56 -14.15 -4.21
C PHE A 664 -40.44 -13.02 -3.17
N ALA A 665 -39.23 -12.63 -2.74
CA ALA A 665 -39.06 -11.55 -1.76
C ALA A 665 -39.36 -10.14 -2.30
N LEU A 666 -39.18 -9.89 -3.59
CA LEU A 666 -39.58 -8.61 -4.19
C LEU A 666 -41.08 -8.34 -4.06
N PRO A 667 -41.99 -9.18 -4.60
CA PRO A 667 -43.44 -8.95 -4.53
C PRO A 667 -44.08 -9.21 -3.16
N PHE A 668 -43.38 -9.84 -2.20
CA PHE A 668 -43.90 -10.10 -0.85
C PHE A 668 -42.92 -9.55 0.20
N GLY A 669 -43.14 -8.31 0.64
CA GLY A 669 -42.22 -7.55 1.49
C GLY A 669 -41.79 -8.24 2.80
N GLN A 670 -42.64 -9.11 3.35
CA GLN A 670 -42.37 -9.90 4.55
C GLN A 670 -41.18 -10.87 4.40
N PHE A 671 -40.91 -11.37 3.18
CA PHE A 671 -39.81 -12.32 2.94
C PHE A 671 -38.47 -11.64 2.65
N ARG A 672 -38.39 -10.31 2.51
CA ARG A 672 -37.14 -9.58 2.23
C ARG A 672 -36.00 -9.85 3.24
N PRO A 673 -36.18 -9.75 4.56
CA PRO A 673 -35.11 -10.07 5.53
C PRO A 673 -34.74 -11.57 5.54
N LEU A 674 -35.70 -12.47 5.24
CA LEU A 674 -35.43 -13.89 5.12
C LEU A 674 -34.60 -14.21 3.86
N ALA A 675 -34.90 -13.57 2.73
CA ALA A 675 -34.11 -13.74 1.50
C ALA A 675 -32.68 -13.21 1.64
N SER A 676 -32.48 -12.06 2.31
CA SER A 676 -31.13 -11.54 2.58
C SER A 676 -30.32 -12.46 3.50
N SER A 677 -30.94 -12.99 4.57
CA SER A 677 -30.26 -13.96 5.47
C SER A 677 -30.00 -15.33 4.83
N VAL A 678 -30.90 -15.84 4.00
CA VAL A 678 -30.65 -17.06 3.20
C VAL A 678 -29.54 -16.83 2.17
N CYS A 679 -29.55 -15.70 1.46
CA CYS A 679 -28.54 -15.39 0.45
C CYS A 679 -27.14 -15.18 1.06
N THR A 680 -27.01 -14.55 2.22
CA THR A 680 -25.69 -14.39 2.89
C THR A 680 -25.08 -15.74 3.26
N VAL A 681 -25.84 -16.61 3.95
CA VAL A 681 -25.38 -17.95 4.34
C VAL A 681 -25.04 -18.79 3.10
N TRP A 682 -25.90 -18.79 2.07
CA TRP A 682 -25.67 -19.55 0.85
C TRP A 682 -24.46 -19.06 0.05
N THR A 683 -24.21 -17.74 0.03
CA THR A 683 -23.01 -17.16 -0.62
C THR A 683 -21.72 -17.63 0.08
N CYS A 684 -21.70 -17.67 1.42
CA CYS A 684 -20.57 -18.21 2.17
C CYS A 684 -20.32 -19.69 1.85
N VAL A 685 -21.38 -20.51 1.76
CA VAL A 685 -21.27 -21.93 1.35
C VAL A 685 -20.68 -22.05 -0.06
N ILE A 686 -21.18 -21.27 -1.04
CA ILE A 686 -20.66 -21.30 -2.41
C ILE A 686 -19.18 -20.89 -2.47
N ILE A 687 -18.76 -19.86 -1.71
CA ILE A 687 -17.35 -19.44 -1.65
C ILE A 687 -16.47 -20.58 -1.13
N VAL A 688 -16.84 -21.20 -0.01
CA VAL A 688 -16.11 -22.34 0.56
C VAL A 688 -16.04 -23.51 -0.42
N CYS A 689 -17.16 -23.87 -1.08
CA CYS A 689 -17.17 -24.93 -2.09
C CYS A 689 -16.29 -24.60 -3.31
N LYS A 690 -16.35 -23.37 -3.83
CA LYS A 690 -15.51 -22.91 -4.96
C LYS A 690 -14.02 -22.86 -4.61
N MET A 691 -13.66 -22.55 -3.35
CA MET A 691 -12.29 -22.62 -2.85
C MET A 691 -11.79 -24.06 -2.71
N LEU A 692 -12.55 -24.93 -2.01
CA LEU A 692 -12.20 -26.35 -1.84
C LEU A 692 -12.02 -27.05 -3.20
N TYR A 693 -12.86 -26.73 -4.19
CA TYR A 693 -12.76 -27.32 -5.53
C TYR A 693 -11.46 -26.97 -6.28
N GLN A 694 -10.69 -25.94 -5.88
CA GLN A 694 -9.40 -25.64 -6.51
C GLN A 694 -8.26 -26.54 -6.05
N LEU A 695 -8.41 -27.29 -4.94
CA LEU A 695 -7.35 -28.13 -4.37
C LEU A 695 -6.74 -29.09 -5.42
N THR A 696 -5.41 -29.25 -5.38
CA THR A 696 -4.64 -30.11 -6.30
C THR A 696 -5.00 -31.59 -6.20
N SER A 697 -5.55 -32.02 -5.06
CA SER A 697 -6.10 -33.38 -4.85
C SER A 697 -7.31 -33.69 -5.74
N ILE A 698 -8.08 -32.66 -6.16
CA ILE A 698 -9.28 -32.83 -6.98
C ILE A 698 -8.91 -32.71 -8.46
N ASN A 699 -8.89 -33.83 -9.19
CA ASN A 699 -8.54 -33.87 -10.62
C ASN A 699 -9.77 -34.19 -11.49
N PRO A 700 -10.31 -33.23 -12.29
CA PRO A 700 -11.52 -33.44 -13.08
C PRO A 700 -11.50 -34.67 -14.01
N SER A 701 -10.33 -35.01 -14.54
CA SER A 701 -10.11 -36.16 -15.41
C SER A 701 -10.41 -37.52 -14.77
N THR A 702 -10.60 -37.63 -13.45
CA THR A 702 -10.95 -38.89 -12.78
C THR A 702 -12.46 -39.14 -12.66
N TYR A 703 -13.29 -38.11 -12.89
CA TYR A 703 -14.76 -38.19 -12.76
C TYR A 703 -15.54 -37.51 -13.90
N SER A 704 -14.86 -36.93 -14.88
CA SER A 704 -15.48 -36.48 -16.13
C SER A 704 -15.93 -37.68 -16.97
N LYS A 705 -16.94 -37.46 -17.83
CA LYS A 705 -17.50 -38.51 -18.69
C LYS A 705 -17.43 -38.13 -20.16
N ASN A 706 -16.85 -38.99 -20.98
CA ASN A 706 -17.01 -38.93 -22.43
C ASN A 706 -18.35 -39.55 -22.81
N CYS A 707 -19.29 -38.74 -23.33
CA CYS A 707 -20.54 -39.25 -23.89
C CYS A 707 -20.33 -39.57 -25.38
N SER A 708 -20.68 -40.78 -25.82
CA SER A 708 -20.63 -41.18 -27.22
C SER A 708 -21.91 -40.82 -27.96
N MET A 709 -21.80 -40.54 -29.27
CA MET A 709 -22.96 -40.27 -30.12
C MET A 709 -23.76 -41.56 -30.41
N PRO A 710 -25.11 -41.48 -30.48
CA PRO A 710 -25.96 -42.53 -31.03
C PRO A 710 -25.56 -42.95 -32.45
N LEU A 711 -25.55 -44.27 -32.70
CA LEU A 711 -25.23 -44.84 -34.02
C LEU A 711 -26.27 -44.46 -35.11
N ASN A 712 -27.53 -44.22 -34.72
CA ASN A 712 -28.65 -44.00 -35.63
C ASN A 712 -28.74 -42.56 -36.18
N TYR A 713 -27.78 -41.67 -35.92
CA TYR A 713 -27.74 -40.34 -36.55
C TYR A 713 -27.21 -40.42 -37.99
N THR A 714 -27.88 -39.68 -38.88
CA THR A 714 -27.38 -39.38 -40.23
C THR A 714 -26.11 -38.53 -40.18
N ASP A 715 -25.30 -38.53 -41.24
CA ASP A 715 -24.03 -37.79 -41.25
C ASP A 715 -24.21 -36.27 -41.12
N ASN A 716 -25.31 -35.70 -41.65
CA ASN A 716 -25.68 -34.30 -41.42
C ASN A 716 -25.95 -34.02 -39.93
N GLN A 717 -26.79 -34.85 -39.28
CA GLN A 717 -27.04 -34.73 -37.83
C GLN A 717 -25.76 -34.93 -37.01
N ARG A 718 -24.86 -35.84 -37.43
CA ARG A 718 -23.56 -36.06 -36.79
C ARG A 718 -22.67 -34.81 -36.89
N SER A 719 -22.67 -34.13 -38.04
CA SER A 719 -21.92 -32.89 -38.24
C SER A 719 -22.47 -31.73 -37.41
N GLU A 720 -23.79 -31.57 -37.30
CA GLU A 720 -24.40 -30.56 -36.41
C GLU A 720 -24.08 -30.85 -34.93
N MET A 721 -24.33 -32.09 -34.49
CA MET A 721 -24.21 -32.45 -33.07
C MET A 721 -22.76 -32.56 -32.59
N ALA A 722 -21.75 -32.60 -33.47
CA ALA A 722 -20.33 -32.55 -33.10
C ALA A 722 -19.95 -31.33 -32.26
N HIS A 723 -20.64 -30.20 -32.45
CA HIS A 723 -20.43 -28.97 -31.69
C HIS A 723 -21.34 -28.84 -30.44
N SER A 724 -22.15 -29.87 -30.13
CA SER A 724 -22.97 -29.92 -28.92
C SER A 724 -22.13 -30.20 -27.66
N LEU A 725 -22.51 -29.58 -26.54
CA LEU A 725 -21.80 -29.72 -25.25
C LEU A 725 -21.68 -31.17 -24.75
N LEU A 726 -22.56 -32.08 -25.18
CA LEU A 726 -22.47 -33.50 -24.83
C LEU A 726 -21.30 -34.22 -25.52
N TYR A 727 -20.93 -33.81 -26.74
CA TYR A 727 -20.06 -34.60 -27.63
C TYR A 727 -18.75 -33.89 -27.98
N SER A 728 -18.64 -32.58 -27.76
CA SER A 728 -17.44 -31.79 -28.08
C SER A 728 -16.26 -31.99 -27.11
N ALA A 729 -16.52 -32.45 -25.88
CA ALA A 729 -15.52 -32.56 -24.81
C ALA A 729 -15.99 -33.51 -23.69
N PRO A 730 -15.08 -34.05 -22.85
CA PRO A 730 -15.45 -34.71 -21.59
C PRO A 730 -16.32 -33.80 -20.71
N VAL A 731 -17.42 -34.36 -20.21
CA VAL A 731 -18.41 -33.64 -19.39
C VAL A 731 -18.06 -33.75 -17.90
N ASP A 732 -17.68 -32.63 -17.29
CA ASP A 732 -17.53 -32.49 -15.84
C ASP A 732 -18.92 -32.40 -15.16
N PRO A 733 -19.32 -33.33 -14.27
CA PRO A 733 -20.59 -33.25 -13.55
C PRO A 733 -20.69 -32.01 -12.63
N ALA A 734 -19.56 -31.59 -12.06
CA ALA A 734 -19.47 -30.44 -11.15
C ALA A 734 -19.75 -29.08 -11.83
N ASN A 735 -19.53 -29.00 -13.15
CA ASN A 735 -19.73 -27.79 -13.95
C ASN A 735 -21.21 -27.34 -13.96
N TRP A 736 -22.15 -28.30 -14.05
CA TRP A 736 -23.60 -28.06 -14.00
C TRP A 736 -24.07 -27.53 -12.62
N VAL A 737 -23.40 -27.97 -11.54
CA VAL A 737 -23.67 -27.49 -10.18
C VAL A 737 -23.23 -26.04 -9.97
N GLY A 738 -22.17 -25.61 -10.66
CA GLY A 738 -21.53 -24.29 -10.52
C GLY A 738 -20.07 -24.34 -10.06
N LEU A 739 -19.43 -25.51 -10.06
CA LEU A 739 -18.03 -25.70 -9.68
C LEU A 739 -17.15 -25.86 -10.92
N ARG A 740 -16.16 -24.96 -11.05
CA ARG A 740 -15.18 -24.92 -12.14
C ARG A 740 -13.79 -24.66 -11.57
N LYS A 741 -12.76 -25.25 -12.18
CA LYS A 741 -11.36 -24.88 -11.89
C LYS A 741 -10.98 -23.63 -12.67
N PHE A 742 -10.32 -22.68 -12.01
CA PHE A 742 -9.90 -21.41 -12.61
C PHE A 742 -8.58 -20.93 -12.00
N SER A 743 -7.69 -20.47 -12.87
CA SER A 743 -6.49 -19.69 -12.53
C SER A 743 -6.64 -18.30 -13.16
N PRO A 744 -6.81 -17.20 -12.38
CA PRO A 744 -6.73 -17.10 -10.91
C PRO A 744 -8.05 -17.38 -10.16
N LEU A 745 -7.94 -17.79 -8.90
CA LEU A 745 -9.07 -18.01 -7.98
C LEU A 745 -9.97 -16.78 -7.81
N LEU A 746 -9.37 -15.59 -7.70
CA LEU A 746 -10.10 -14.36 -7.33
C LEU A 746 -11.16 -13.98 -8.37
N GLU A 747 -10.95 -14.24 -9.66
CA GLU A 747 -11.93 -13.92 -10.70
C GLU A 747 -13.21 -14.77 -10.58
N ASN A 748 -13.06 -16.06 -10.24
CA ASN A 748 -14.17 -16.98 -9.98
C ASN A 748 -14.94 -16.63 -8.69
N LEU A 749 -14.24 -16.11 -7.67
CA LEU A 749 -14.87 -15.68 -6.41
C LEU A 749 -15.45 -14.25 -6.46
N ARG A 750 -14.92 -13.35 -7.31
CA ARG A 750 -15.26 -11.91 -7.37
C ARG A 750 -16.76 -11.64 -7.28
N ASN A 751 -17.56 -12.33 -8.09
CA ASN A 751 -19.01 -12.12 -8.12
C ASN A 751 -19.67 -12.49 -6.78
N ASN A 752 -19.26 -13.60 -6.16
CA ASN A 752 -19.79 -14.08 -4.88
C ASN A 752 -19.33 -13.20 -3.71
N LEU A 753 -18.07 -12.76 -3.71
CA LEU A 753 -17.55 -11.81 -2.72
C LEU A 753 -18.28 -10.46 -2.79
N LEU A 754 -18.63 -9.99 -4.00
CA LEU A 754 -19.42 -8.77 -4.18
C LEU A 754 -20.89 -8.94 -3.75
N ILE A 755 -21.52 -10.11 -3.95
CA ILE A 755 -22.84 -10.42 -3.35
C ILE A 755 -22.75 -10.33 -1.82
N LEU A 756 -21.76 -10.98 -1.21
CA LEU A 756 -21.59 -10.99 0.25
C LEU A 756 -21.35 -9.57 0.81
N ALA A 757 -20.52 -8.78 0.13
CA ALA A 757 -20.26 -7.39 0.49
C ALA A 757 -21.52 -6.50 0.39
N LEU A 758 -22.32 -6.64 -0.67
CA LEU A 758 -23.56 -5.88 -0.84
C LEU A 758 -24.64 -6.26 0.19
N LEU A 759 -24.76 -7.54 0.55
CA LEU A 759 -25.68 -7.98 1.60
C LEU A 759 -25.22 -7.53 3.01
N ALA A 760 -23.90 -7.53 3.28
CA ALA A 760 -23.38 -6.94 4.51
C ALA A 760 -23.61 -5.41 4.56
N PHE A 761 -23.48 -4.73 3.42
CA PHE A 761 -23.75 -3.30 3.28
C PHE A 761 -25.25 -2.97 3.47
N GLU A 762 -26.16 -3.82 2.99
CA GLU A 762 -27.62 -3.70 3.25
C GLU A 762 -27.92 -3.61 4.76
N VAL A 763 -27.43 -4.58 5.54
CA VAL A 763 -27.62 -4.58 7.00
C VAL A 763 -26.92 -3.38 7.64
N THR A 764 -25.75 -2.98 7.12
CA THR A 764 -25.00 -1.81 7.62
C THR A 764 -25.77 -0.49 7.41
N ILE A 765 -26.42 -0.29 6.27
CA ILE A 765 -27.27 0.89 6.00
C ILE A 765 -28.42 0.95 7.00
N TYR A 766 -29.17 -0.14 7.19
CA TYR A 766 -30.29 -0.16 8.14
C TYR A 766 -29.82 0.11 9.57
N ARG A 767 -28.72 -0.51 10.01
CA ARG A 767 -28.17 -0.25 11.35
C ARG A 767 -27.60 1.16 11.52
N HIS A 768 -27.02 1.76 10.49
CA HIS A 768 -26.58 3.15 10.54
C HIS A 768 -27.77 4.10 10.72
N GLN A 769 -28.86 3.87 9.99
CA GLN A 769 -30.08 4.68 10.05
C GLN A 769 -30.84 4.51 11.39
N ASP A 770 -30.95 3.28 11.91
CA ASP A 770 -31.47 3.02 13.26
C ASP A 770 -30.72 3.84 14.31
N LEU A 771 -29.37 3.81 14.28
CA LEU A 771 -28.52 4.53 15.23
C LEU A 771 -28.58 6.05 15.06
N TYR A 772 -28.66 6.55 13.82
CA TYR A 772 -28.82 7.98 13.55
C TYR A 772 -30.15 8.51 14.09
N ARG A 773 -31.24 7.76 13.90
CA ARG A 773 -32.57 8.07 14.46
C ARG A 773 -32.56 8.08 15.98
N MET A 774 -32.05 7.01 16.60
CA MET A 774 -31.97 6.89 18.06
C MET A 774 -31.10 7.96 18.70
N ARG A 775 -29.97 8.35 18.09
CA ARG A 775 -29.08 9.39 18.62
C ARG A 775 -29.70 10.79 18.57
N ASN A 776 -30.56 11.06 17.59
CA ASN A 776 -31.14 12.37 17.33
C ASN A 776 -32.63 12.46 17.74
N ASN A 777 -33.19 11.41 18.36
CA ASN A 777 -34.62 11.29 18.69
C ASN A 777 -35.58 11.50 17.49
N LEU A 778 -35.17 11.06 16.30
CA LEU A 778 -35.97 11.20 15.08
C LEU A 778 -36.87 9.97 14.87
N THR A 779 -38.15 10.21 14.58
CA THR A 779 -39.09 9.17 14.14
C THR A 779 -38.83 8.75 12.70
N THR A 780 -39.31 7.56 12.31
CA THR A 780 -39.35 7.15 10.91
C THR A 780 -40.35 8.02 10.13
N PRO A 781 -39.97 8.62 8.99
CA PRO A 781 -40.87 9.44 8.20
C PRO A 781 -41.97 8.59 7.54
N VAL A 782 -43.20 9.10 7.55
CA VAL A 782 -44.39 8.41 7.00
C VAL A 782 -44.22 8.13 5.50
N THR A 783 -43.77 9.13 4.72
CA THR A 783 -43.50 8.98 3.29
C THR A 783 -42.00 8.85 3.01
N ARG A 784 -41.64 7.83 2.22
CA ARG A 784 -40.26 7.49 1.82
C ARG A 784 -39.75 8.36 0.66
N THR A 785 -39.74 9.67 0.86
CA THR A 785 -39.43 10.72 -0.14
C THR A 785 -38.04 11.34 0.02
N ILE A 786 -37.50 11.93 -1.05
CA ILE A 786 -36.20 12.62 -1.02
C ILE A 786 -36.34 14.04 -0.44
N PHE A 787 -37.37 14.80 -0.86
CA PHE A 787 -37.65 16.14 -0.36
C PHE A 787 -38.93 16.12 0.50
N HIS A 788 -38.82 16.20 1.83
CA HIS A 788 -39.98 16.12 2.71
C HIS A 788 -40.92 17.33 2.62
N ASP A 789 -40.39 18.50 2.26
CA ASP A 789 -41.14 19.77 2.21
C ASP A 789 -42.15 19.85 1.04
N ILE A 790 -42.03 18.97 0.03
CA ILE A 790 -42.75 19.10 -1.24
C ILE A 790 -43.95 18.13 -1.31
N THR A 791 -45.13 18.70 -1.10
CA THR A 791 -46.44 18.05 -1.16
C THR A 791 -47.12 18.24 -2.52
N ARG A 792 -48.29 17.63 -2.73
CA ARG A 792 -49.16 17.88 -3.89
C ARG A 792 -49.52 19.36 -4.07
N GLN A 793 -49.64 20.15 -3.02
CA GLN A 793 -50.01 21.57 -3.15
C GLN A 793 -48.94 22.33 -3.95
N HIS A 794 -47.66 22.08 -3.66
CA HIS A 794 -46.53 22.77 -4.28
C HIS A 794 -46.22 22.37 -5.73
N LEU A 795 -46.93 21.38 -6.30
CA LEU A 795 -46.77 20.96 -7.70
C LEU A 795 -47.10 22.11 -8.68
N ASP A 796 -48.10 22.92 -8.36
CA ASP A 796 -48.61 23.95 -9.27
C ASP A 796 -47.93 25.33 -9.09
N ASP A 797 -47.04 25.49 -8.09
CA ASP A 797 -46.40 26.78 -7.76
C ASP A 797 -45.32 27.23 -8.76
N SER A 798 -44.45 26.31 -9.18
CA SER A 798 -43.26 26.63 -9.99
C SER A 798 -42.65 25.38 -10.62
N ILE A 799 -41.90 25.56 -11.72
CA ILE A 799 -41.20 24.46 -12.42
C ILE A 799 -40.27 23.68 -11.46
N VAL A 800 -39.58 24.38 -10.56
CA VAL A 800 -38.65 23.75 -9.60
C VAL A 800 -39.40 22.92 -8.56
N ASN A 801 -40.52 23.41 -8.02
CA ASN A 801 -41.31 22.65 -7.05
C ASN A 801 -42.03 21.47 -7.72
N GLY A 802 -42.57 21.65 -8.94
CA GLY A 802 -43.12 20.57 -9.74
C GLY A 802 -42.09 19.49 -10.08
N ALA A 803 -40.87 19.87 -10.44
CA ALA A 803 -39.77 18.92 -10.66
C ALA A 803 -39.42 18.13 -9.38
N LYS A 804 -39.31 18.79 -8.22
CA LYS A 804 -39.12 18.10 -6.92
C LYS A 804 -40.27 17.16 -6.58
N TYR A 805 -41.52 17.56 -6.84
CA TYR A 805 -42.70 16.72 -6.63
C TYR A 805 -42.63 15.46 -7.50
N PHE A 806 -42.27 15.58 -8.79
CA PHE A 806 -42.08 14.40 -9.64
C PHE A 806 -40.90 13.55 -9.20
N ILE A 807 -39.77 14.12 -8.77
CA ILE A 807 -38.64 13.33 -8.22
C ILE A 807 -39.09 12.47 -7.00
N ASN A 808 -39.97 13.00 -6.14
CA ASN A 808 -40.57 12.24 -5.05
C ASN A 808 -41.62 11.19 -5.51
N TYR A 809 -42.55 11.58 -6.39
CA TYR A 809 -43.81 10.87 -6.59
C TYR A 809 -44.07 10.38 -8.04
N PHE A 810 -43.08 10.43 -8.94
CA PHE A 810 -43.23 9.98 -10.33
C PHE A 810 -43.75 8.54 -10.41
N PHE A 811 -43.12 7.60 -9.69
CA PHE A 811 -43.56 6.20 -9.72
C PHE A 811 -44.88 5.97 -8.95
N TYR A 812 -45.22 6.82 -7.98
CA TYR A 812 -46.53 6.78 -7.33
C TYR A 812 -47.66 7.16 -8.31
N LYS A 813 -47.46 8.17 -9.17
CA LYS A 813 -48.45 8.59 -10.17
C LYS A 813 -48.46 7.75 -11.45
N PHE A 814 -47.29 7.39 -11.98
CA PHE A 814 -47.12 6.73 -13.30
C PHE A 814 -46.61 5.27 -13.22
N GLY A 815 -46.61 4.65 -12.04
CA GLY A 815 -46.07 3.29 -11.83
C GLY A 815 -46.80 2.19 -12.59
N LEU A 816 -48.11 2.33 -12.81
CA LEU A 816 -48.89 1.37 -13.61
C LEU A 816 -48.54 1.50 -15.09
N GLU A 817 -48.53 2.73 -15.60
CA GLU A 817 -48.23 3.07 -17.00
C GLU A 817 -46.80 2.63 -17.38
N THR A 818 -45.83 2.84 -16.48
CA THR A 818 -44.45 2.36 -16.67
C THR A 818 -44.32 0.83 -16.56
N CYS A 819 -45.09 0.15 -15.70
CA CYS A 819 -45.13 -1.32 -15.67
C CYS A 819 -45.71 -1.92 -16.97
N LEU A 820 -46.77 -1.32 -17.52
CA LEU A 820 -47.38 -1.75 -18.78
C LEU A 820 -46.41 -1.55 -19.96
N LEU A 821 -45.74 -0.39 -20.03
CA LEU A 821 -44.73 -0.12 -21.06
C LEU A 821 -43.54 -1.10 -20.96
N LEU A 822 -43.08 -1.39 -19.74
CA LEU A 822 -42.01 -2.35 -19.52
C LEU A 822 -42.44 -3.78 -19.92
N ALA A 823 -43.70 -4.17 -19.70
CA ALA A 823 -44.22 -5.45 -20.18
C ALA A 823 -44.20 -5.54 -21.72
N VAL A 824 -44.59 -4.48 -22.43
CA VAL A 824 -44.46 -4.42 -23.90
C VAL A 824 -43.00 -4.49 -24.34
N ASN A 825 -42.06 -3.87 -23.61
CA ASN A 825 -40.64 -4.00 -23.87
C ASN A 825 -40.12 -5.44 -23.67
N VAL A 826 -40.54 -6.17 -22.62
CA VAL A 826 -40.20 -7.60 -22.46
C VAL A 826 -40.68 -8.40 -23.68
N ILE A 827 -41.94 -8.20 -24.08
CA ILE A 827 -42.54 -8.90 -25.21
C ILE A 827 -41.77 -8.61 -26.51
N GLY A 828 -41.43 -7.34 -26.74
CA GLY A 828 -40.70 -6.87 -27.93
C GLY A 828 -39.24 -7.33 -28.02
N GLN A 829 -38.50 -7.35 -26.91
CA GLN A 829 -37.09 -7.77 -26.90
C GLN A 829 -36.92 -9.29 -26.98
N ARG A 830 -37.87 -10.06 -26.43
CA ARG A 830 -37.77 -11.54 -26.40
C ARG A 830 -38.31 -12.20 -27.67
N MET A 831 -39.50 -11.82 -28.12
CA MET A 831 -40.18 -12.40 -29.30
C MET A 831 -40.19 -13.95 -29.34
N ASP A 832 -40.36 -14.57 -28.17
CA ASP A 832 -40.38 -16.02 -27.97
C ASP A 832 -41.72 -16.52 -27.38
N PHE A 833 -41.82 -17.83 -27.12
CA PHE A 833 -43.00 -18.44 -26.47
C PHE A 833 -43.33 -17.84 -25.09
N TYR A 834 -42.34 -17.40 -24.32
CA TYR A 834 -42.59 -16.78 -23.02
C TYR A 834 -43.13 -15.36 -23.18
N ALA A 835 -42.66 -14.59 -24.16
CA ALA A 835 -43.23 -13.30 -24.53
C ALA A 835 -44.72 -13.41 -24.92
N MET A 836 -45.14 -14.50 -25.59
CA MET A 836 -46.56 -14.79 -25.83
C MET A 836 -47.35 -14.92 -24.51
N LEU A 837 -46.80 -15.62 -23.52
CA LEU A 837 -47.42 -15.76 -22.18
C LEU A 837 -47.44 -14.42 -21.42
N HIS A 838 -46.40 -13.59 -21.53
CA HIS A 838 -46.42 -12.23 -20.99
C HIS A 838 -47.46 -11.34 -21.70
N ALA A 839 -47.67 -11.51 -23.01
CA ALA A 839 -48.72 -10.81 -23.74
C ALA A 839 -50.13 -11.23 -23.29
N PHE A 840 -50.39 -12.52 -23.05
CA PHE A 840 -51.66 -12.97 -22.47
C PHE A 840 -51.87 -12.44 -21.04
N GLY A 841 -50.82 -12.40 -20.21
CA GLY A 841 -50.87 -11.78 -18.89
C GLY A 841 -51.19 -10.27 -18.96
N LEU A 842 -50.57 -9.56 -19.91
CA LEU A 842 -50.82 -8.14 -20.17
C LEU A 842 -52.27 -7.89 -20.63
N ILE A 843 -52.80 -8.71 -21.53
CA ILE A 843 -54.20 -8.64 -21.99
C ILE A 843 -55.16 -8.86 -20.81
N ALA A 844 -54.91 -9.87 -19.96
CA ALA A 844 -55.75 -10.14 -18.79
C ALA A 844 -55.77 -8.98 -17.77
N VAL A 845 -54.66 -8.24 -17.65
CA VAL A 845 -54.57 -7.02 -16.83
C VAL A 845 -55.29 -5.84 -17.49
N ILE A 846 -55.04 -5.57 -18.78
CA ILE A 846 -55.63 -4.43 -19.51
C ILE A 846 -57.15 -4.57 -19.69
N TYR A 847 -57.67 -5.80 -19.75
CA TYR A 847 -59.10 -6.08 -19.75
C TYR A 847 -59.83 -5.47 -18.53
N GLN A 848 -59.14 -5.38 -17.37
CA GLN A 848 -59.64 -4.67 -16.20
C GLN A 848 -59.50 -3.15 -16.37
N ARG A 849 -60.40 -2.52 -17.14
CA ARG A 849 -60.37 -1.09 -17.53
C ARG A 849 -60.35 -0.04 -16.39
N ARG A 850 -60.41 -0.45 -15.11
CA ARG A 850 -60.46 0.40 -13.89
C ARG A 850 -59.29 0.11 -12.95
N ARG A 851 -58.56 1.14 -12.50
CA ARG A 851 -57.41 1.05 -11.57
C ARG A 851 -57.66 0.15 -10.36
N LYS A 852 -58.83 0.28 -9.70
CA LYS A 852 -59.18 -0.54 -8.53
C LYS A 852 -59.26 -2.04 -8.84
N ALA A 853 -59.86 -2.42 -9.97
CA ALA A 853 -59.96 -3.82 -10.39
C ALA A 853 -58.59 -4.39 -10.84
N ILE A 854 -57.71 -3.54 -11.38
CA ILE A 854 -56.30 -3.89 -11.60
C ILE A 854 -55.61 -4.15 -10.25
N ALA A 855 -55.74 -3.26 -9.27
CA ALA A 855 -55.12 -3.38 -7.96
C ALA A 855 -55.53 -4.68 -7.22
N ASP A 856 -56.81 -5.04 -7.26
CA ASP A 856 -57.34 -6.29 -6.67
C ASP A 856 -56.82 -7.55 -7.39
N THR A 857 -56.39 -7.43 -8.65
CA THR A 857 -55.82 -8.52 -9.46
C THR A 857 -54.29 -8.55 -9.40
N TRP A 858 -53.63 -7.42 -9.11
CA TRP A 858 -52.19 -7.21 -9.26
C TRP A 858 -51.31 -8.20 -8.47
N PRO A 859 -51.63 -8.61 -7.23
CA PRO A 859 -50.83 -9.62 -6.51
C PRO A 859 -50.76 -10.97 -7.24
N LYS A 860 -51.81 -11.34 -8.00
CA LYS A 860 -51.83 -12.56 -8.82
C LYS A 860 -50.90 -12.43 -10.03
N TYR A 861 -50.87 -11.24 -10.66
CA TYR A 861 -49.94 -10.93 -11.75
C TYR A 861 -48.47 -10.94 -11.28
N CYS A 862 -48.17 -10.33 -10.13
CA CYS A 862 -46.83 -10.41 -9.53
C CYS A 862 -46.41 -11.85 -9.20
N CYS A 863 -47.33 -12.68 -8.71
CA CYS A 863 -47.07 -14.11 -8.47
C CYS A 863 -46.80 -14.87 -9.77
N PHE A 864 -47.61 -14.64 -10.82
CA PHE A 864 -47.38 -15.18 -12.17
C PHE A 864 -45.99 -14.81 -12.70
N LEU A 865 -45.57 -13.55 -12.61
CA LEU A 865 -44.23 -13.11 -13.03
C LEU A 865 -43.10 -13.82 -12.26
N ALA A 866 -43.24 -14.00 -10.93
CA ALA A 866 -42.25 -14.71 -10.10
C ALA A 866 -42.16 -16.21 -10.45
N CYS A 867 -43.29 -16.87 -10.66
CA CYS A 867 -43.33 -18.27 -11.12
C CYS A 867 -42.77 -18.44 -12.54
N MET A 868 -43.03 -17.49 -13.44
CA MET A 868 -42.46 -17.47 -14.80
C MET A 868 -40.94 -17.35 -14.76
N LEU A 869 -40.40 -16.38 -14.01
CA LEU A 869 -38.95 -16.17 -13.90
C LEU A 869 -38.22 -17.39 -13.29
N THR A 870 -38.80 -18.02 -12.26
CA THR A 870 -38.22 -19.22 -11.62
C THR A 870 -38.30 -20.46 -12.52
N PHE A 871 -39.35 -20.61 -13.33
CA PHE A 871 -39.45 -21.71 -14.30
C PHE A 871 -38.50 -21.52 -15.50
N GLN A 872 -38.40 -20.30 -16.04
CA GLN A 872 -37.48 -19.97 -17.12
C GLN A 872 -36.01 -20.22 -16.73
N TYR A 873 -35.60 -19.88 -15.50
CA TYR A 873 -34.23 -20.16 -15.05
C TYR A 873 -33.98 -21.67 -14.89
N PHE A 874 -34.98 -22.43 -14.41
CA PHE A 874 -34.89 -23.89 -14.36
C PHE A 874 -34.70 -24.50 -15.76
N VAL A 875 -35.38 -23.96 -16.78
CA VAL A 875 -35.16 -24.31 -18.19
C VAL A 875 -33.75 -23.94 -18.66
N CYS A 876 -33.18 -22.81 -18.23
CA CYS A 876 -31.79 -22.45 -18.54
C CYS A 876 -30.75 -23.39 -17.88
N ILE A 877 -31.06 -24.01 -16.73
CA ILE A 877 -30.18 -25.02 -16.10
C ILE A 877 -30.20 -26.34 -16.89
N GLY A 878 -31.37 -26.78 -17.35
CA GLY A 878 -31.56 -28.04 -18.06
C GLY A 878 -31.22 -29.30 -17.22
N VAL A 879 -31.20 -30.47 -17.87
CA VAL A 879 -30.84 -31.73 -17.21
C VAL A 879 -29.31 -31.89 -17.08
N PRO A 880 -28.79 -32.61 -16.07
CA PRO A 880 -27.35 -32.80 -15.90
C PRO A 880 -26.70 -33.50 -17.11
N PRO A 881 -25.74 -32.88 -17.81
CA PRO A 881 -25.14 -33.46 -19.03
C PRO A 881 -24.35 -34.75 -18.73
N ALA A 882 -23.85 -34.92 -17.50
CA ALA A 882 -23.17 -36.14 -17.05
C ALA A 882 -24.07 -37.40 -16.95
N ALA A 883 -25.35 -37.28 -17.32
CA ALA A 883 -26.24 -38.41 -17.60
C ALA A 883 -26.04 -39.01 -19.01
N CYS A 884 -25.35 -38.33 -19.92
CA CYS A 884 -25.16 -38.72 -21.33
C CYS A 884 -26.47 -39.08 -22.07
N LYS A 885 -27.57 -38.38 -21.74
CA LYS A 885 -28.85 -38.48 -22.43
C LYS A 885 -29.20 -37.14 -23.06
N ASP A 886 -29.46 -37.17 -24.36
CA ASP A 886 -29.91 -36.01 -25.13
C ASP A 886 -31.41 -35.74 -24.91
N TYR A 887 -31.90 -34.60 -25.39
CA TYR A 887 -33.32 -34.25 -25.27
C TYR A 887 -34.20 -34.90 -26.34
N PRO A 888 -35.51 -35.14 -26.09
CA PRO A 888 -36.40 -35.83 -27.03
C PRO A 888 -36.50 -35.18 -28.42
N TRP A 889 -36.43 -33.85 -28.51
CA TRP A 889 -36.43 -33.11 -29.79
C TRP A 889 -35.13 -33.25 -30.59
N ARG A 890 -34.05 -33.78 -30.00
CA ARG A 890 -32.80 -34.13 -30.70
C ARG A 890 -32.69 -35.61 -31.06
N PHE A 891 -33.60 -36.48 -30.63
CA PHE A 891 -33.56 -37.92 -30.95
C PHE A 891 -33.56 -38.16 -32.48
N PRO A 892 -32.94 -39.24 -33.00
CA PRO A 892 -32.83 -39.50 -34.44
C PRO A 892 -34.15 -39.51 -35.23
N SER A 893 -35.28 -39.77 -34.56
CA SER A 893 -36.64 -39.75 -35.13
C SER A 893 -37.31 -38.37 -35.16
N SER A 894 -36.63 -37.31 -34.69
CA SER A 894 -37.14 -35.93 -34.66
C SER A 894 -36.69 -35.15 -35.88
N SER A 895 -37.62 -34.44 -36.52
CA SER A 895 -37.37 -33.49 -37.61
C SER A 895 -37.50 -32.03 -37.14
N THR A 896 -37.17 -31.73 -35.88
CA THR A 896 -37.38 -30.40 -35.29
C THR A 896 -36.21 -29.46 -35.60
N ASP A 897 -36.43 -28.45 -36.45
CA ASP A 897 -35.41 -27.42 -36.76
C ASP A 897 -34.94 -26.66 -35.49
N SER A 898 -33.63 -26.39 -35.42
CA SER A 898 -33.01 -25.67 -34.29
C SER A 898 -33.61 -24.29 -34.02
N ASN A 899 -34.17 -23.62 -35.04
CA ASN A 899 -34.88 -22.35 -34.88
C ASN A 899 -36.17 -22.48 -34.05
N VAL A 900 -36.90 -23.59 -34.20
CA VAL A 900 -38.15 -23.85 -33.46
C VAL A 900 -37.83 -24.11 -31.98
N ILE A 901 -36.81 -24.91 -31.70
CA ILE A 901 -36.31 -25.17 -30.33
C ILE A 901 -35.94 -23.84 -29.63
N LYS A 902 -35.23 -22.96 -30.35
CA LYS A 902 -34.82 -21.64 -29.87
C LYS A 902 -35.99 -20.68 -29.62
N TRP A 903 -37.03 -20.70 -30.47
CA TRP A 903 -38.23 -19.87 -30.31
C TRP A 903 -39.14 -20.36 -29.17
N LEU A 904 -39.26 -21.67 -28.99
CA LEU A 904 -39.93 -22.28 -27.84
C LEU A 904 -39.15 -22.07 -26.52
N TYR A 905 -37.91 -21.58 -26.60
CA TYR A 905 -36.99 -21.38 -25.48
C TYR A 905 -36.84 -22.68 -24.65
N PHE A 906 -36.74 -23.82 -25.35
CA PHE A 906 -36.53 -25.14 -24.76
C PHE A 906 -35.06 -25.34 -24.36
N PRO A 907 -34.78 -26.23 -23.39
CA PRO A 907 -33.41 -26.55 -23.02
C PRO A 907 -32.75 -27.39 -24.13
N ASP A 908 -31.50 -27.08 -24.48
CA ASP A 908 -30.75 -27.83 -25.49
C ASP A 908 -29.24 -27.74 -25.21
N PHE A 909 -28.51 -28.80 -25.52
CA PHE A 909 -27.05 -28.85 -25.37
C PHE A 909 -26.32 -28.24 -26.57
N HIS A 910 -26.98 -28.21 -27.73
CA HIS A 910 -26.50 -27.54 -28.95
C HIS A 910 -26.94 -26.07 -28.96
N THR A 911 -28.20 -25.75 -29.24
CA THR A 911 -28.74 -24.38 -29.25
C THR A 911 -29.28 -23.95 -27.89
N LYS A 912 -28.37 -23.73 -26.93
CA LYS A 912 -28.70 -23.32 -25.55
C LYS A 912 -29.60 -22.05 -25.52
N PRO A 913 -30.62 -21.99 -24.63
CA PRO A 913 -31.40 -20.77 -24.41
C PRO A 913 -30.51 -19.64 -23.88
N ASN A 914 -30.74 -18.41 -24.32
CA ASN A 914 -29.99 -17.24 -23.88
C ASN A 914 -30.51 -16.75 -22.52
N PRO A 915 -29.74 -16.86 -21.41
CA PRO A 915 -30.23 -16.50 -20.08
C PRO A 915 -30.37 -14.98 -19.89
N MET A 916 -29.72 -14.15 -20.72
CA MET A 916 -29.76 -12.69 -20.58
C MET A 916 -31.18 -12.10 -20.72
N PHE A 917 -32.10 -12.80 -21.39
CA PHE A 917 -33.48 -12.35 -21.51
C PHE A 917 -34.18 -12.22 -20.14
N LEU A 918 -33.86 -13.08 -19.16
CA LEU A 918 -34.44 -13.07 -17.82
C LEU A 918 -34.19 -11.77 -17.05
N LEU A 919 -33.25 -10.92 -17.48
CA LEU A 919 -33.04 -9.59 -16.94
C LEU A 919 -34.22 -8.64 -17.25
N TYR A 920 -34.86 -8.79 -18.41
CA TYR A 920 -36.03 -8.01 -18.78
C TYR A 920 -37.26 -8.44 -17.95
N ASP A 921 -37.45 -9.75 -17.77
CA ASP A 921 -38.49 -10.33 -16.92
C ASP A 921 -38.30 -9.96 -15.44
N PHE A 922 -37.05 -9.95 -14.97
CA PHE A 922 -36.69 -9.46 -13.63
C PHE A 922 -37.00 -7.97 -13.47
N MET A 923 -36.64 -7.11 -14.44
CA MET A 923 -36.97 -5.68 -14.38
C MET A 923 -38.49 -5.47 -14.32
N LEU A 924 -39.25 -6.24 -15.11
CA LEU A 924 -40.72 -6.22 -15.07
C LEU A 924 -41.26 -6.66 -13.69
N LEU A 925 -40.72 -7.73 -13.10
CA LEU A 925 -41.08 -8.18 -11.74
C LEU A 925 -40.72 -7.14 -10.67
N LEU A 926 -39.55 -6.49 -10.78
CA LEU A 926 -39.12 -5.43 -9.88
C LEU A 926 -40.09 -4.24 -9.94
N CYS A 927 -40.37 -3.70 -11.12
CA CYS A 927 -41.35 -2.62 -11.29
C CYS A 927 -42.75 -3.04 -10.83
N ALA A 928 -43.22 -4.24 -11.16
CA ALA A 928 -44.52 -4.73 -10.72
C ALA A 928 -44.60 -4.88 -9.19
N SER A 929 -43.51 -5.28 -8.52
CA SER A 929 -43.43 -5.33 -7.06
C SER A 929 -43.48 -3.94 -6.40
N LEU A 930 -42.87 -2.93 -7.02
CA LEU A 930 -42.97 -1.54 -6.58
C LEU A 930 -44.38 -0.99 -6.82
N GLN A 931 -45.03 -1.32 -7.95
CA GLN A 931 -46.41 -0.90 -8.22
C GLN A 931 -47.42 -1.60 -7.29
N ARG A 932 -47.11 -2.83 -6.84
CA ARG A 932 -47.87 -3.48 -5.76
C ARG A 932 -47.76 -2.67 -4.47
N GLN A 933 -46.55 -2.23 -4.09
CA GLN A 933 -46.34 -1.40 -2.90
C GLN A 933 -47.11 -0.07 -3.02
N VAL A 934 -47.13 0.58 -4.19
CA VAL A 934 -47.97 1.76 -4.46
C VAL A 934 -49.47 1.48 -4.30
N PHE A 935 -49.97 0.30 -4.73
CA PHE A 935 -51.37 -0.12 -4.50
C PHE A 935 -51.69 -0.51 -3.04
N GLU A 936 -50.69 -0.63 -2.18
CA GLU A 936 -50.83 -0.83 -0.74
C GLU A 936 -50.73 0.53 -0.01
N GLU A 937 -49.80 1.40 -0.40
CA GLU A 937 -49.59 2.77 0.11
C GLU A 937 -50.71 3.76 -0.28
N GLU A 938 -51.33 3.66 -1.46
CA GLU A 938 -52.41 4.59 -1.90
C GLU A 938 -53.72 4.46 -1.09
N LYS A 939 -53.79 3.47 -0.19
CA LYS A 939 -54.89 3.26 0.76
C LYS A 939 -54.68 4.01 2.08
N GLU A 940 -53.49 4.53 2.34
CA GLU A 940 -53.17 5.24 3.58
C GLU A 940 -53.48 6.74 3.45
N GLU A 941 -54.26 7.28 4.39
CA GLU A 941 -54.77 8.65 4.29
C GLU A 941 -53.67 9.71 4.41
N ALA A 942 -52.63 9.47 5.21
CA ALA A 942 -51.49 10.37 5.35
C ALA A 942 -50.69 10.49 4.04
N VAL A 943 -50.46 9.35 3.36
CA VAL A 943 -49.82 9.33 2.03
C VAL A 943 -50.70 10.04 1.01
N ARG A 944 -52.02 9.79 1.02
CA ARG A 944 -52.98 10.44 0.13
C ARG A 944 -53.03 11.97 0.30
N LEU A 945 -52.87 12.50 1.52
CA LEU A 945 -52.82 13.93 1.79
C LEU A 945 -51.52 14.57 1.27
N LEU A 946 -50.38 13.92 1.47
CA LEU A 946 -49.06 14.43 1.04
C LEU A 946 -48.84 14.32 -0.47
N ALA A 947 -49.14 13.16 -1.06
CA ALA A 947 -48.92 12.86 -2.47
C ALA A 947 -50.12 13.22 -3.38
N GLY A 948 -51.28 13.53 -2.78
CA GLY A 948 -52.55 13.74 -3.48
C GLY A 948 -53.19 12.44 -3.96
N ASP A 949 -54.51 12.48 -4.20
CA ASP A 949 -55.28 11.33 -4.68
C ASP A 949 -54.81 10.83 -6.06
N ASN A 950 -55.05 9.54 -6.33
CA ASN A 950 -54.61 8.80 -7.52
C ASN A 950 -55.76 8.00 -8.17
N MET A 951 -56.98 8.13 -7.63
CA MET A 951 -58.21 7.53 -8.16
C MET A 951 -58.63 8.13 -9.51
N GLU A 952 -59.38 7.36 -10.29
CA GLU A 952 -60.02 7.84 -11.52
C GLU A 952 -61.16 8.81 -11.22
N ILE A 953 -61.25 9.90 -11.99
CA ILE A 953 -62.42 10.80 -11.98
C ILE A 953 -63.65 10.02 -12.45
N CYS A 954 -64.83 10.30 -11.88
CA CYS A 954 -66.08 9.69 -12.33
C CYS A 954 -66.35 10.06 -13.80
N ARG A 955 -66.63 9.04 -14.63
CA ARG A 955 -66.66 9.17 -16.09
C ARG A 955 -67.92 9.87 -16.64
N ASP A 956 -68.89 10.12 -15.77
CA ASP A 956 -70.21 10.66 -16.08
C ASP A 956 -70.37 12.16 -15.72
N LEU A 957 -69.26 12.89 -15.47
CA LEU A 957 -69.29 14.34 -15.21
C LEU A 957 -69.41 15.17 -16.50
N ASP A 958 -70.35 16.12 -16.51
CA ASP A 958 -70.42 17.19 -17.50
C ASP A 958 -69.53 18.38 -17.10
N SER A 959 -68.67 18.83 -18.03
CA SER A 959 -67.68 19.89 -17.79
C SER A 959 -68.30 21.25 -17.41
N ALA A 960 -69.49 21.57 -17.92
CA ALA A 960 -70.12 22.88 -17.75
C ALA A 960 -70.57 23.18 -16.32
N PHE A 961 -70.97 22.18 -15.53
CA PHE A 961 -71.40 22.37 -14.14
C PHE A 961 -70.26 22.24 -13.12
N PHE A 962 -69.11 21.68 -13.52
CA PHE A 962 -68.05 21.29 -12.57
C PHE A 962 -66.78 22.16 -12.62
N SER A 963 -66.64 23.10 -13.57
CA SER A 963 -65.50 24.03 -13.59
C SER A 963 -65.39 24.85 -12.29
N GLN A 964 -66.52 25.26 -11.72
CA GLN A 964 -66.62 25.97 -10.44
C GLN A 964 -66.30 25.09 -9.20
N HIS A 965 -66.27 23.76 -9.37
CA HIS A 965 -65.99 22.79 -8.30
C HIS A 965 -64.65 22.04 -8.52
N ASN A 966 -63.84 22.47 -9.50
CA ASN A 966 -62.55 21.84 -9.80
C ASN A 966 -61.50 22.30 -8.75
N PRO A 967 -60.84 21.39 -8.00
CA PRO A 967 -59.83 21.79 -6.99
C PRO A 967 -58.50 22.30 -7.58
N ILE A 968 -58.39 22.38 -8.91
CA ILE A 968 -57.18 22.84 -9.62
C ILE A 968 -57.45 24.22 -10.24
N PRO A 969 -56.58 25.22 -10.02
CA PRO A 969 -56.74 26.54 -10.62
C PRO A 969 -56.67 26.49 -12.16
N ASP A 970 -57.30 27.46 -12.80
CA ASP A 970 -57.16 27.63 -14.25
C ASP A 970 -55.72 28.03 -14.62
N PHE A 971 -55.23 27.42 -15.69
CA PHE A 971 -53.88 27.55 -16.25
C PHE A 971 -53.88 27.95 -17.74
N ILE A 972 -55.05 28.00 -18.41
CA ILE A 972 -55.16 28.29 -19.85
C ILE A 972 -54.57 29.67 -20.18
N HIS A 973 -54.75 30.63 -19.28
CA HIS A 973 -54.23 31.99 -19.38
C HIS A 973 -52.69 32.13 -19.21
N CYS A 974 -51.94 31.02 -19.16
CA CYS A 974 -50.46 30.99 -19.22
C CYS A 974 -49.73 31.98 -18.28
N ARG A 975 -50.22 32.15 -17.05
CA ARG A 975 -49.67 33.11 -16.07
C ARG A 975 -48.24 32.78 -15.62
N SER A 976 -47.81 31.53 -15.76
CA SER A 976 -46.43 31.09 -15.51
C SER A 976 -45.89 30.21 -16.65
N TYR A 977 -44.57 30.05 -16.70
CA TYR A 977 -43.92 29.09 -17.61
C TYR A 977 -44.35 27.64 -17.36
N LEU A 978 -44.72 27.30 -16.12
CA LEU A 978 -45.29 25.99 -15.78
C LEU A 978 -46.69 25.83 -16.39
N ASP A 979 -47.51 26.87 -16.42
CA ASP A 979 -48.82 26.86 -17.05
C ASP A 979 -48.74 26.78 -18.57
N MET A 980 -47.77 27.46 -19.19
CA MET A 980 -47.46 27.28 -20.62
C MET A 980 -47.12 25.81 -20.94
N LEU A 981 -46.31 25.15 -20.10
CA LEU A 981 -46.01 23.72 -20.24
C LEU A 981 -47.26 22.84 -20.03
N LYS A 982 -48.14 23.17 -19.06
CA LYS A 982 -49.43 22.50 -18.89
C LYS A 982 -50.31 22.61 -20.14
N VAL A 983 -50.44 23.80 -20.75
CA VAL A 983 -51.24 23.98 -21.99
C VAL A 983 -50.67 23.14 -23.14
N ILE A 984 -49.34 23.13 -23.31
CA ILE A 984 -48.67 22.27 -24.31
C ILE A 984 -48.98 20.78 -24.07
N MET A 985 -48.88 20.32 -22.82
CA MET A 985 -49.06 18.90 -22.46
C MET A 985 -50.53 18.44 -22.43
N PHE A 986 -51.48 19.29 -22.05
CA PHE A 986 -52.90 18.90 -21.90
C PHE A 986 -53.77 19.22 -23.13
N SER A 987 -53.39 20.18 -23.98
CA SER A 987 -54.12 20.52 -25.21
C SER A 987 -53.47 19.91 -26.46
N TYR A 988 -52.21 20.27 -26.74
CA TYR A 988 -51.57 19.93 -28.01
C TYR A 988 -51.06 18.48 -28.11
N LEU A 989 -50.87 17.79 -26.98
CA LEU A 989 -50.43 16.39 -26.96
C LEU A 989 -51.34 15.45 -27.76
N PHE A 990 -52.66 15.68 -27.77
CA PHE A 990 -53.61 14.86 -28.52
C PHE A 990 -53.23 14.74 -30.01
N TRP A 991 -52.97 15.87 -30.67
CA TRP A 991 -52.58 15.93 -32.07
C TRP A 991 -51.19 15.31 -32.30
N PHE A 992 -50.26 15.48 -31.36
CA PHE A 992 -48.96 14.82 -31.41
C PHE A 992 -49.08 13.28 -31.37
N VAL A 993 -49.97 12.73 -30.53
CA VAL A 993 -50.21 11.27 -30.50
C VAL A 993 -50.82 10.77 -31.81
N LEU A 994 -51.72 11.53 -32.46
CA LEU A 994 -52.23 11.17 -33.79
C LEU A 994 -51.12 11.10 -34.86
N THR A 995 -50.14 12.01 -34.81
CA THR A 995 -48.95 11.97 -35.67
C THR A 995 -48.08 10.73 -35.40
N ILE A 996 -47.89 10.33 -34.14
CA ILE A 996 -47.16 9.10 -33.79
C ILE A 996 -47.90 7.85 -34.31
N ILE A 997 -49.23 7.81 -34.24
CA ILE A 997 -50.05 6.73 -34.81
C ILE A 997 -49.89 6.70 -36.35
N PHE A 998 -49.87 7.85 -37.03
CA PHE A 998 -49.64 7.93 -38.47
C PHE A 998 -48.25 7.41 -38.89
N ILE A 999 -47.19 7.76 -38.15
CA ILE A 999 -45.83 7.26 -38.38
C ILE A 999 -45.78 5.74 -38.16
N THR A 1000 -46.43 5.24 -37.11
CA THR A 1000 -46.55 3.79 -36.82
C THR A 1000 -47.34 3.05 -37.92
N GLY A 1001 -48.32 3.72 -38.54
CA GLY A 1001 -49.10 3.21 -39.66
C GLY A 1001 -48.43 3.31 -41.04
N THR A 1002 -47.32 4.03 -41.19
CA THR A 1002 -46.63 4.25 -42.49
C THR A 1002 -45.21 3.69 -42.57
N THR A 1003 -44.51 3.53 -41.44
CA THR A 1003 -43.10 3.06 -41.39
C THR A 1003 -42.87 1.61 -41.83
N ARG A 1004 -43.91 0.76 -41.86
CA ARG A 1004 -43.85 -0.61 -42.36
C ARG A 1004 -45.12 -0.94 -43.15
N ILE A 1005 -44.97 -1.71 -44.23
CA ILE A 1005 -46.09 -2.24 -45.02
C ILE A 1005 -46.54 -3.55 -44.37
N SER A 1006 -47.71 -3.54 -43.73
CA SER A 1006 -48.33 -4.73 -43.12
C SER A 1006 -49.84 -4.50 -42.98
N ILE A 1007 -50.65 -5.56 -43.06
CA ILE A 1007 -52.10 -5.48 -42.84
C ILE A 1007 -52.47 -4.86 -41.47
N PHE A 1008 -51.61 -5.04 -40.45
CA PHE A 1008 -51.80 -4.43 -39.13
C PHE A 1008 -51.66 -2.89 -39.13
N CYS A 1009 -50.89 -2.32 -40.05
CA CYS A 1009 -50.69 -0.89 -40.15
C CYS A 1009 -51.93 -0.17 -40.70
N MET A 1010 -52.76 -0.84 -41.50
CA MET A 1010 -54.02 -0.30 -42.02
C MET A 1010 -54.97 0.13 -40.90
N GLY A 1011 -55.06 -0.64 -39.80
CA GLY A 1011 -55.89 -0.27 -38.64
C GLY A 1011 -55.41 1.00 -37.92
N TYR A 1012 -54.10 1.25 -37.87
CA TYR A 1012 -53.56 2.52 -37.34
C TYR A 1012 -53.90 3.70 -38.25
N LEU A 1013 -53.83 3.53 -39.58
CA LEU A 1013 -54.20 4.57 -40.54
C LEU A 1013 -55.70 4.90 -40.46
N VAL A 1014 -56.57 3.88 -40.44
CA VAL A 1014 -58.03 4.05 -40.28
C VAL A 1014 -58.36 4.76 -38.95
N ALA A 1015 -57.73 4.37 -37.85
CA ALA A 1015 -57.90 5.05 -36.56
C ALA A 1015 -57.41 6.52 -36.62
N CYS A 1016 -56.23 6.77 -37.20
CA CYS A 1016 -55.66 8.11 -37.33
C CYS A 1016 -56.59 9.03 -38.13
N PHE A 1017 -57.05 8.62 -39.32
CA PHE A 1017 -57.97 9.42 -40.13
C PHE A 1017 -59.32 9.66 -39.44
N TYR A 1018 -59.85 8.67 -38.71
CA TYR A 1018 -61.08 8.83 -37.92
C TYR A 1018 -60.91 9.89 -36.81
N PHE A 1019 -59.82 9.83 -36.03
CA PHE A 1019 -59.57 10.80 -34.96
C PHE A 1019 -59.13 12.18 -35.48
N LEU A 1020 -58.50 12.28 -36.66
CA LEU A 1020 -58.21 13.57 -37.29
C LEU A 1020 -59.50 14.26 -37.80
N LEU A 1021 -60.43 13.49 -38.39
CA LEU A 1021 -61.65 14.04 -38.99
C LEU A 1021 -62.74 14.36 -37.95
N PHE A 1022 -62.89 13.54 -36.90
CA PHE A 1022 -63.90 13.73 -35.85
C PHE A 1022 -63.34 14.23 -34.50
N GLY A 1023 -62.04 14.55 -34.43
CA GLY A 1023 -61.34 14.82 -33.17
C GLY A 1023 -61.92 15.97 -32.34
N GLY A 1024 -62.23 17.11 -32.97
CA GLY A 1024 -62.81 18.28 -32.29
C GLY A 1024 -64.15 17.96 -31.61
N ASP A 1025 -65.08 17.36 -32.36
CA ASP A 1025 -66.39 16.94 -31.85
C ASP A 1025 -66.28 15.83 -30.79
N LEU A 1026 -65.21 15.03 -30.82
CA LEU A 1026 -64.98 13.97 -29.84
C LEU A 1026 -64.45 14.51 -28.50
N LEU A 1027 -63.65 15.58 -28.53
CA LEU A 1027 -63.17 16.28 -27.33
C LEU A 1027 -64.29 17.02 -26.58
N LEU A 1028 -65.35 17.42 -27.30
CA LEU A 1028 -66.55 18.06 -26.75
C LEU A 1028 -67.56 17.06 -26.14
N LYS A 1029 -67.46 15.77 -26.45
CA LYS A 1029 -68.31 14.71 -25.90
C LYS A 1029 -67.87 14.30 -24.48
N PRO A 1030 -68.79 13.81 -23.62
CA PRO A 1030 -68.44 13.40 -22.26
C PRO A 1030 -67.35 12.32 -22.25
N ILE A 1031 -66.47 12.39 -21.25
CA ILE A 1031 -65.18 11.66 -21.18
C ILE A 1031 -65.37 10.14 -21.38
N LYS A 1032 -66.48 9.59 -20.90
CA LYS A 1032 -66.94 8.20 -21.13
C LYS A 1032 -66.88 7.75 -22.60
N SER A 1033 -67.27 8.63 -23.53
CA SER A 1033 -67.33 8.33 -24.97
C SER A 1033 -65.94 8.27 -25.59
N ILE A 1034 -65.12 9.31 -25.39
CA ILE A 1034 -63.76 9.37 -25.95
C ILE A 1034 -62.88 8.24 -25.36
N LEU A 1035 -62.99 7.96 -24.06
CA LEU A 1035 -62.30 6.81 -23.43
C LEU A 1035 -62.73 5.46 -24.01
N HIS A 1036 -63.97 5.29 -24.47
CA HIS A 1036 -64.40 4.02 -25.04
C HIS A 1036 -63.66 3.71 -26.35
N TYR A 1037 -63.57 4.70 -27.25
CA TYR A 1037 -62.79 4.59 -28.49
C TYR A 1037 -61.27 4.50 -28.22
N TRP A 1038 -60.76 5.21 -27.19
CA TRP A 1038 -59.34 5.17 -26.85
C TRP A 1038 -58.90 3.85 -26.21
N ASP A 1039 -59.72 3.28 -25.32
CA ASP A 1039 -59.53 1.92 -24.79
C ASP A 1039 -59.53 0.88 -25.93
N PHE A 1040 -60.36 1.07 -26.98
CA PHE A 1040 -60.38 0.19 -28.16
C PHE A 1040 -59.10 0.30 -29.00
N LEU A 1041 -58.59 1.52 -29.21
CA LEU A 1041 -57.31 1.73 -29.92
C LEU A 1041 -56.11 1.14 -29.14
N ILE A 1042 -56.12 1.23 -27.81
CA ILE A 1042 -55.13 0.56 -26.95
C ILE A 1042 -55.24 -0.97 -27.07
N ALA A 1043 -56.46 -1.52 -27.06
CA ALA A 1043 -56.66 -2.95 -27.28
C ALA A 1043 -56.19 -3.40 -28.67
N TYR A 1044 -56.39 -2.59 -29.72
CA TYR A 1044 -55.89 -2.86 -31.06
C TYR A 1044 -54.36 -2.90 -31.11
N ASN A 1045 -53.67 -1.92 -30.52
CA ASN A 1045 -52.20 -1.89 -30.46
C ASN A 1045 -51.63 -3.13 -29.73
N VAL A 1046 -52.20 -3.50 -28.57
CA VAL A 1046 -51.78 -4.71 -27.82
C VAL A 1046 -52.07 -5.98 -28.62
N PHE A 1047 -53.18 -6.04 -29.35
CA PHE A 1047 -53.49 -7.14 -30.27
C PHE A 1047 -52.46 -7.24 -31.41
N VAL A 1048 -52.05 -6.13 -32.03
CA VAL A 1048 -51.01 -6.10 -33.07
C VAL A 1048 -49.67 -6.61 -32.53
N ILE A 1049 -49.24 -6.14 -31.35
CA ILE A 1049 -48.00 -6.61 -30.69
C ILE A 1049 -48.07 -8.13 -30.43
N THR A 1050 -49.21 -8.61 -29.93
CA THR A 1050 -49.43 -10.04 -29.63
C THR A 1050 -49.44 -10.89 -30.90
N MET A 1051 -50.07 -10.42 -31.97
CA MET A 1051 -50.11 -11.13 -33.26
C MET A 1051 -48.74 -11.12 -33.97
N LYS A 1052 -47.97 -10.04 -33.90
CA LYS A 1052 -46.57 -10.02 -34.37
C LYS A 1052 -45.70 -11.04 -33.63
N ASN A 1053 -45.88 -11.17 -32.30
CA ASN A 1053 -45.21 -12.21 -31.52
C ASN A 1053 -45.64 -13.62 -31.97
N ILE A 1054 -46.94 -13.92 -32.06
CA ILE A 1054 -47.43 -15.25 -32.47
C ILE A 1054 -46.95 -15.61 -33.89
N LEU A 1055 -46.99 -14.67 -34.84
CA LEU A 1055 -46.55 -14.90 -36.22
C LEU A 1055 -45.02 -15.10 -36.36
N SER A 1056 -44.23 -14.72 -35.35
CA SER A 1056 -42.77 -14.91 -35.39
C SER A 1056 -42.34 -16.38 -35.39
N ILE A 1057 -43.17 -17.32 -34.88
CA ILE A 1057 -42.88 -18.76 -35.00
C ILE A 1057 -42.88 -19.23 -36.46
N LEU A 1058 -43.79 -18.68 -37.29
CA LEU A 1058 -43.83 -18.98 -38.72
C LEU A 1058 -42.58 -18.41 -39.40
N ALA A 1059 -42.26 -17.15 -39.10
CA ALA A 1059 -41.12 -16.42 -39.66
C ALA A 1059 -39.76 -17.09 -39.34
N CYS A 1060 -39.56 -17.58 -38.11
CA CYS A 1060 -38.29 -18.19 -37.71
C CYS A 1060 -38.24 -19.71 -37.94
N GLY A 1061 -39.35 -20.42 -37.70
CA GLY A 1061 -39.41 -21.88 -37.72
C GLY A 1061 -39.50 -22.49 -39.13
N TYR A 1062 -40.34 -21.91 -40.00
CA TYR A 1062 -40.70 -22.53 -41.28
C TYR A 1062 -40.16 -21.78 -42.51
N ILE A 1063 -39.19 -20.88 -42.33
CA ILE A 1063 -38.71 -19.95 -43.36
C ILE A 1063 -38.31 -20.64 -44.68
N LYS A 1064 -37.65 -21.80 -44.64
CA LYS A 1064 -37.24 -22.57 -45.82
C LYS A 1064 -38.45 -23.00 -46.68
N SER A 1065 -39.58 -23.32 -46.05
CA SER A 1065 -40.83 -23.73 -46.72
C SER A 1065 -41.70 -22.53 -47.11
N LEU A 1066 -41.69 -21.46 -46.31
CA LEU A 1066 -42.45 -20.24 -46.59
C LEU A 1066 -41.87 -19.44 -47.76
N VAL A 1067 -40.54 -19.29 -47.82
CA VAL A 1067 -39.85 -18.59 -48.93
C VAL A 1067 -40.02 -19.32 -50.26
N THR A 1068 -40.08 -20.66 -50.26
CA THR A 1068 -40.24 -21.48 -51.47
C THR A 1068 -41.68 -21.56 -51.97
N ASN A 1069 -42.67 -21.68 -51.08
CA ASN A 1069 -44.07 -21.91 -51.48
C ASN A 1069 -44.98 -20.67 -51.36
N HIS A 1070 -44.71 -19.77 -50.40
CA HIS A 1070 -45.69 -18.77 -49.92
C HIS A 1070 -45.08 -17.38 -49.60
N CYS A 1071 -44.16 -16.88 -50.44
CA CYS A 1071 -43.55 -15.55 -50.26
C CYS A 1071 -44.57 -14.40 -50.09
N TRP A 1072 -45.75 -14.51 -50.73
CA TRP A 1072 -46.86 -13.55 -50.57
C TRP A 1072 -47.31 -13.38 -49.11
N LEU A 1073 -47.27 -14.44 -48.29
CA LEU A 1073 -47.66 -14.42 -46.88
C LEU A 1073 -46.63 -13.67 -46.02
N ILE A 1074 -45.35 -13.80 -46.37
CA ILE A 1074 -44.23 -13.07 -45.76
C ILE A 1074 -44.44 -11.56 -45.96
N GLN A 1075 -44.76 -11.16 -47.19
CA GLN A 1075 -44.97 -9.75 -47.55
C GLN A 1075 -46.25 -9.16 -46.94
N LEU A 1076 -47.38 -9.88 -46.95
CA LEU A 1076 -48.68 -9.39 -46.44
C LEU A 1076 -48.64 -9.01 -44.95
N PHE A 1077 -47.95 -9.82 -44.14
CA PHE A 1077 -47.84 -9.59 -42.70
C PHE A 1077 -46.55 -8.86 -42.29
N SER A 1078 -45.57 -8.72 -43.18
CA SER A 1078 -44.20 -8.29 -42.86
C SER A 1078 -43.50 -9.25 -41.89
N LEU A 1079 -43.48 -10.54 -42.23
CA LEU A 1079 -42.86 -11.59 -41.40
C LEU A 1079 -41.33 -11.47 -41.42
N ALA A 1080 -40.76 -11.00 -40.30
CA ALA A 1080 -39.31 -10.92 -40.09
C ALA A 1080 -38.91 -11.77 -38.87
N CYS A 1081 -37.85 -12.58 -39.01
CA CYS A 1081 -37.26 -13.30 -37.89
C CYS A 1081 -36.17 -12.42 -37.25
N THR A 1082 -36.36 -12.02 -35.99
CA THR A 1082 -35.39 -11.20 -35.23
C THR A 1082 -34.13 -11.96 -34.82
N ILE A 1083 -34.15 -13.29 -34.90
CA ILE A 1083 -33.00 -14.14 -34.64
C ILE A 1083 -32.05 -14.05 -35.84
N LYS A 1084 -30.91 -13.39 -35.66
CA LYS A 1084 -29.78 -13.48 -36.61
C LYS A 1084 -29.34 -14.95 -36.75
N ALA A 1085 -29.68 -15.52 -37.89
CA ALA A 1085 -29.14 -16.76 -38.44
C ALA A 1085 -28.56 -16.42 -39.81
N GLU A 1086 -27.55 -17.17 -40.27
CA GLU A 1086 -26.95 -16.94 -41.58
C GLU A 1086 -27.92 -17.33 -42.70
N GLN A 1087 -28.54 -16.32 -43.33
CA GLN A 1087 -29.47 -16.53 -44.44
C GLN A 1087 -28.74 -16.37 -45.77
N GLN A 1088 -28.57 -17.48 -46.50
CA GLN A 1088 -28.16 -17.42 -47.90
C GLN A 1088 -29.31 -16.82 -48.73
N ALA A 1089 -29.05 -15.68 -49.35
CA ALA A 1089 -30.06 -14.89 -50.06
C ALA A 1089 -30.50 -15.56 -51.39
N ASN A 1090 -31.68 -16.19 -51.38
CA ASN A 1090 -32.34 -16.65 -52.60
C ASN A 1090 -32.99 -15.46 -53.34
N LYS A 1091 -32.62 -15.26 -54.61
CA LYS A 1091 -33.03 -14.12 -55.48
C LYS A 1091 -34.50 -14.15 -55.95
N HIS A 1092 -35.43 -14.58 -55.09
CA HIS A 1092 -36.85 -14.78 -55.45
C HIS A 1092 -37.86 -14.32 -54.39
N CYS A 1093 -37.41 -13.84 -53.23
CA CYS A 1093 -38.27 -13.25 -52.23
C CYS A 1093 -37.44 -12.21 -51.44
N ASP A 1094 -37.68 -10.92 -51.68
CA ASP A 1094 -37.01 -9.85 -50.95
C ASP A 1094 -37.53 -9.83 -49.50
N LEU A 1095 -36.69 -10.32 -48.59
CA LEU A 1095 -36.93 -10.33 -47.15
C LEU A 1095 -36.62 -8.93 -46.57
N PRO A 1096 -37.50 -8.35 -45.73
CA PRO A 1096 -37.20 -7.09 -45.06
C PRO A 1096 -35.99 -7.28 -44.13
N SER A 1097 -34.91 -6.55 -44.41
CA SER A 1097 -33.59 -6.69 -43.77
C SER A 1097 -33.53 -6.26 -42.30
N ASP A 1098 -34.52 -5.47 -41.87
CA ASP A 1098 -34.50 -4.73 -40.61
C ASP A 1098 -35.71 -5.05 -39.73
N GLU A 1099 -35.57 -4.76 -38.44
CA GLU A 1099 -36.48 -5.02 -37.32
C GLU A 1099 -37.98 -5.17 -37.63
N ALA A 1100 -38.62 -6.13 -36.95
CA ALA A 1100 -40.05 -6.47 -37.05
C ALA A 1100 -41.05 -5.39 -36.56
N GLY A 1101 -40.61 -4.14 -36.42
CA GLY A 1101 -41.45 -2.94 -36.25
C GLY A 1101 -42.04 -2.70 -34.84
N ILE A 1102 -41.83 -3.62 -33.88
CA ILE A 1102 -42.44 -3.53 -32.54
C ILE A 1102 -41.98 -2.30 -31.74
N ILE A 1103 -40.83 -1.70 -32.08
CA ILE A 1103 -40.37 -0.45 -31.44
C ILE A 1103 -41.39 0.68 -31.66
N TRP A 1104 -41.91 0.85 -32.88
CA TRP A 1104 -42.94 1.86 -33.16
C TRP A 1104 -44.28 1.52 -32.50
N ASP A 1105 -44.68 0.24 -32.46
CA ASP A 1105 -45.87 -0.18 -31.70
C ASP A 1105 -45.74 0.16 -30.20
N SER A 1106 -44.55 -0.01 -29.61
CA SER A 1106 -44.26 0.29 -28.20
C SER A 1106 -44.21 1.79 -27.90
N ILE A 1107 -43.65 2.60 -28.81
CA ILE A 1107 -43.69 4.07 -28.73
C ILE A 1107 -45.14 4.55 -28.82
N CYS A 1108 -45.91 4.03 -29.77
CA CYS A 1108 -47.34 4.32 -29.90
C CYS A 1108 -48.11 3.94 -28.62
N PHE A 1109 -47.84 2.77 -28.03
CA PHE A 1109 -48.45 2.33 -26.77
C PHE A 1109 -48.17 3.30 -25.61
N ALA A 1110 -46.92 3.77 -25.47
CA ALA A 1110 -46.55 4.73 -24.44
C ALA A 1110 -47.35 6.04 -24.55
N PHE A 1111 -47.47 6.59 -25.75
CA PHE A 1111 -48.23 7.82 -26.01
C PHE A 1111 -49.75 7.62 -25.88
N LEU A 1112 -50.28 6.46 -26.26
CA LEU A 1112 -51.69 6.12 -26.05
C LEU A 1112 -52.05 6.06 -24.55
N LEU A 1113 -51.19 5.44 -23.71
CA LEU A 1113 -51.36 5.42 -22.25
C LEU A 1113 -51.25 6.82 -21.64
N LEU A 1114 -50.27 7.63 -22.07
CA LEU A 1114 -50.09 9.00 -21.61
C LEU A 1114 -51.33 9.86 -21.92
N GLN A 1115 -51.85 9.79 -23.14
CA GLN A 1115 -53.06 10.53 -23.53
C GLN A 1115 -54.31 10.01 -22.79
N ARG A 1116 -54.41 8.70 -22.51
CA ARG A 1116 -55.47 8.15 -21.65
C ARG A 1116 -55.40 8.72 -20.22
N ARG A 1117 -54.19 8.94 -19.69
CA ARG A 1117 -53.99 9.56 -18.38
C ARG A 1117 -54.33 11.06 -18.39
N VAL A 1118 -54.08 11.76 -19.50
CA VAL A 1118 -54.53 13.14 -19.73
C VAL A 1118 -56.06 13.25 -19.74
N PHE A 1119 -56.78 12.38 -20.46
CA PHE A 1119 -58.25 12.41 -20.48
C PHE A 1119 -58.90 12.14 -19.10
N MET A 1120 -58.19 11.46 -18.20
CA MET A 1120 -58.61 11.19 -16.82
C MET A 1120 -58.21 12.29 -15.82
N SER A 1121 -57.77 13.46 -16.30
CA SER A 1121 -57.13 14.50 -15.49
C SER A 1121 -58.03 15.72 -15.25
N HIS A 1122 -58.01 16.25 -14.02
CA HIS A 1122 -58.72 17.48 -13.64
C HIS A 1122 -58.27 18.71 -14.45
N TYR A 1123 -57.04 18.70 -14.98
CA TYR A 1123 -56.53 19.75 -15.88
C TYR A 1123 -57.21 19.72 -17.26
N PHE A 1124 -57.62 18.54 -17.76
CA PHE A 1124 -58.27 18.40 -19.06
C PHE A 1124 -59.70 18.97 -19.06
N LEU A 1125 -60.38 18.99 -17.92
CA LEU A 1125 -61.71 19.61 -17.77
C LEU A 1125 -61.71 21.11 -18.11
N HIS A 1126 -60.63 21.83 -17.78
CA HIS A 1126 -60.46 23.23 -18.16
C HIS A 1126 -60.31 23.37 -19.68
N VAL A 1127 -59.47 22.53 -20.32
CA VAL A 1127 -59.29 22.52 -21.79
C VAL A 1127 -60.62 22.24 -22.52
N VAL A 1128 -61.45 21.32 -22.01
CA VAL A 1128 -62.79 21.06 -22.58
C VAL A 1128 -63.72 22.27 -22.44
N ALA A 1129 -63.63 23.02 -21.33
CA ALA A 1129 -64.41 24.25 -21.17
C ALA A 1129 -63.96 25.36 -22.13
N ASP A 1130 -62.66 25.47 -22.40
CA ASP A 1130 -62.08 26.43 -23.34
C ASP A 1130 -62.50 26.16 -24.80
N ILE A 1131 -62.37 24.91 -25.26
CA ILE A 1131 -62.84 24.47 -26.59
C ILE A 1131 -64.35 24.70 -26.74
N ARG A 1132 -65.13 24.46 -25.67
CA ARG A 1132 -66.58 24.73 -25.65
C ARG A 1132 -66.90 26.23 -25.71
N SER A 1133 -66.11 27.08 -25.05
CA SER A 1133 -66.26 28.53 -25.15
C SER A 1133 -65.93 29.04 -26.56
N SER A 1134 -64.87 28.50 -27.18
CA SER A 1134 -64.48 28.79 -28.56
C SER A 1134 -65.56 28.37 -29.56
N GLN A 1135 -66.22 27.23 -29.34
CA GLN A 1135 -67.35 26.79 -30.18
C GLN A 1135 -68.57 27.71 -30.06
N ILE A 1136 -68.88 28.21 -28.86
CA ILE A 1136 -69.97 29.19 -28.64
C ILE A 1136 -69.62 30.54 -29.29
N LEU A 1137 -68.34 30.92 -29.30
CA LEU A 1137 -67.85 32.15 -29.93
C LEU A 1137 -67.71 32.07 -31.46
N ALA A 1138 -67.92 30.92 -32.09
CA ALA A 1138 -67.66 30.69 -33.52
C ALA A 1138 -68.56 31.51 -34.48
N SER A 1139 -69.56 32.24 -33.99
CA SER A 1139 -70.39 33.17 -34.77
C SER A 1139 -70.02 34.66 -34.60
N ARG A 1140 -68.87 34.95 -33.98
CA ARG A 1140 -68.37 36.30 -33.69
C ARG A 1140 -67.05 36.58 -34.39
#